data_AF-A0A1Y4JBU3-F1
#
_entry.id   AF-A0A1Y4JBU3-F1
#
_cell.length_a   1.000
_cell.length_b   1.000
_cell.length_c   1.000
_cell.angle_alpha   90.00
_cell.angle_beta   90.00
_cell.angle_gamma   90.00
#
_symmetry.space_group_name_H-M   'P 1'
#
loop_
_entity.id
_entity.type
_entity.pdbx_description
1 polymer ?
#
loop_
_entity_poly.entity_id
_entity_poly.type
_entity_poly.pdbx_seq_one_letter_code
_entity_poly.pdbx_strand_id
1 'polypeptide(L)'
;MQSAEDLKKKEQARQQKELARLLEPEFGPRRVLVLGDQGLTAALRGRNIEAFGLGAGKAGEDWLDAGYTLPAGWPSEYDLVVIQGGDVPAPESLPGSRLLFLAPEPEEASALPVWAEAMAAAGLRRDFGWKSWGALAGAALFCPAAGEARDLTAAYEEKLDSLRIKLDRAEQSCRDYQKLTDHQRSELSAAHEHENQLETALNNVTGSTCWKITWPVRYLLSKLRQLWHTFPLFVLLAQLRREGFAGLAKRRQDAKYYQAHFPGRTFQASRLAPVDLLVRQAQNQPNGPKISIVVPLYNTPLNFLTELLDSVVNQTYQNWELCLVDAGQDEKVGQAVQARMAQDSRIRYQKLERNEGIAGNTNAGFALATGEYIALLDHDDILHPSALWYVAQAIVEQGADFVYTDEVTFEGQVEHTTLYHLKPDFMLDNLRANNYICHLSVFKASLLEAAGGGERGEYNGSQDYDLYLRLTEKAQKVVHIPHVLYYWRASPTSVAGGIEAKLYCLEAAVKALYAHYERVGVAVDEVSMIPDTPGFYKTDYTIQHPGKVSILIPSCDHSKDLRTCVESIYAKTTYPDFEILVIENNSKEDETFRTYEKLEKQHPDTFRVVRWEGTGFNYSALNNFGAKFAAGEYLLLLNNDTEVITPRWLEEMVMFAQQERVGCVGAKLLYPDDTIQHAGLGFGHLTLAAHMHKNFQVSNPGYMGRLIYAHDVYGVTGACLMIRRDLYEKVGGLDESFAVAFNDVDFCVRVRNAGYQNVFTPFAMLYHYESKSRGLDEAPEKRARFVSEVTRFQTRWKKELAAGDPCLNPNFDLDRDDFRIKLRPLD
;
A
#
# COMPACT_ATOMS: atom_id res chain seq x y z
N MET A 1 -38.04 -2.92 36.46
CA MET A 1 -36.69 -2.52 36.05
C MET A 1 -35.86 -2.35 37.31
N GLN A 2 -34.82 -3.17 37.51
CA GLN A 2 -33.84 -2.93 38.59
C GLN A 2 -32.99 -1.72 38.20
N SER A 3 -32.67 -0.85 39.16
CA SER A 3 -31.83 0.31 38.91
C SER A 3 -30.41 -0.14 38.48
N ALA A 4 -29.70 0.68 37.71
CA ALA A 4 -28.32 0.37 37.31
C ALA A 4 -27.39 0.16 38.54
N GLU A 5 -27.68 0.82 39.66
CA GLU A 5 -26.97 0.62 40.93
C GLU A 5 -27.23 -0.75 41.57
N ASP A 6 -28.46 -1.27 41.49
CA ASP A 6 -28.80 -2.59 42.04
C ASP A 6 -28.14 -3.72 41.25
N LEU A 7 -28.03 -3.56 39.93
CA LEU A 7 -27.28 -4.47 39.07
C LEU A 7 -25.79 -4.43 39.40
N LYS A 8 -25.20 -3.23 39.57
CA LYS A 8 -23.80 -3.05 39.94
C LYS A 8 -23.47 -3.70 41.30
N LYS A 9 -24.32 -3.50 42.32
CA LYS A 9 -24.15 -4.14 43.65
C LYS A 9 -24.24 -5.67 43.59
N LYS A 10 -25.14 -6.22 42.77
CA LYS A 10 -25.25 -7.68 42.58
C LYS A 10 -24.06 -8.27 41.84
N GLU A 11 -23.56 -7.59 40.82
CA GLU A 11 -22.36 -7.97 40.06
C GLU A 11 -21.14 -8.00 41.00
N GLN A 12 -20.93 -6.95 41.78
CA GLN A 12 -19.85 -6.85 42.76
C GLN A 12 -19.94 -7.94 43.83
N ALA A 13 -21.13 -8.19 44.40
CA ALA A 13 -21.32 -9.28 45.36
C ALA A 13 -21.09 -10.67 44.76
N ARG A 14 -21.35 -10.87 43.46
CA ARG A 14 -21.03 -12.12 42.74
C ARG A 14 -19.52 -12.29 42.58
N GLN A 15 -18.83 -11.24 42.16
CA GLN A 15 -17.37 -11.23 42.00
C GLN A 15 -16.66 -11.54 43.32
N GLN A 16 -17.07 -10.92 44.43
CA GLN A 16 -16.47 -11.16 45.75
C GLN A 16 -16.62 -12.62 46.22
N LYS A 17 -17.77 -13.25 45.93
CA LYS A 17 -18.01 -14.68 46.25
C LYS A 17 -17.18 -15.63 45.39
N GLU A 18 -16.96 -15.27 44.13
CA GLU A 18 -16.15 -16.04 43.20
C GLU A 18 -14.66 -15.94 43.54
N LEU A 19 -14.18 -14.75 43.88
CA LEU A 19 -12.84 -14.52 44.39
C LEU A 19 -12.57 -15.32 45.68
N ALA A 20 -13.50 -15.30 46.65
CA ALA A 20 -13.38 -16.11 47.86
C ALA A 20 -13.33 -17.63 47.55
N ARG A 21 -14.04 -18.12 46.53
CA ARG A 21 -13.96 -19.51 46.07
C ARG A 21 -12.60 -19.86 45.48
N LEU A 22 -11.95 -18.92 44.80
CA LEU A 22 -10.63 -19.13 44.20
C LEU A 22 -9.51 -19.12 45.25
N LEU A 23 -9.63 -18.29 46.29
CA LEU A 23 -8.64 -18.20 47.37
C LEU A 23 -8.69 -19.36 48.36
N GLU A 24 -9.87 -19.96 48.56
CA GLU A 24 -10.11 -21.08 49.48
C GLU A 24 -9.15 -22.29 49.32
N PRO A 25 -8.97 -22.89 48.12
CA PRO A 25 -8.12 -24.07 47.95
C PRO A 25 -6.62 -23.78 48.06
N GLU A 26 -6.18 -22.55 47.80
CA GLU A 26 -4.76 -22.18 47.81
C GLU A 26 -4.29 -21.70 49.18
N PHE A 27 -5.19 -21.13 49.98
CA PHE A 27 -4.85 -20.44 51.23
C PHE A 27 -5.63 -20.95 52.48
N GLY A 28 -6.45 -22.00 52.40
CA GLY A 28 -7.15 -22.55 53.58
C GLY A 28 -6.26 -23.41 54.50
N PRO A 29 -6.54 -23.52 55.83
CA PRO A 29 -7.20 -22.59 56.73
C PRO A 29 -6.13 -21.67 57.36
N ARG A 30 -6.02 -20.44 56.86
CA ARG A 30 -5.00 -19.48 57.27
C ARG A 30 -5.62 -18.14 57.66
N ARG A 31 -4.89 -17.33 58.43
CA ARG A 31 -5.34 -16.00 58.89
C ARG A 31 -5.14 -15.00 57.76
N VAL A 32 -6.22 -14.42 57.25
CA VAL A 32 -6.19 -13.49 56.12
C VAL A 32 -6.61 -12.10 56.55
N LEU A 33 -5.78 -11.10 56.24
CA LEU A 33 -6.11 -9.69 56.43
C LEU A 33 -6.54 -9.08 55.09
N VAL A 34 -7.72 -8.47 55.03
CA VAL A 34 -8.26 -7.81 53.84
C VAL A 34 -8.30 -6.30 54.07
N LEU A 35 -7.63 -5.55 53.21
CA LEU A 35 -7.57 -4.09 53.22
C LEU A 35 -8.38 -3.55 52.03
N GLY A 36 -9.40 -2.73 52.30
CA GLY A 36 -10.26 -2.13 51.26
C GLY A 36 -11.75 -2.49 51.40
N ASP A 37 -12.38 -2.99 50.34
CA ASP A 37 -13.81 -3.32 50.32
C ASP A 37 -14.14 -4.49 51.28
N GLN A 38 -15.03 -4.26 52.24
CA GLN A 38 -15.42 -5.24 53.26
C GLN A 38 -16.28 -6.40 52.71
N GLY A 39 -16.76 -6.30 51.47
CA GLY A 39 -17.53 -7.37 50.82
C GLY A 39 -16.77 -8.69 50.71
N LEU A 40 -15.45 -8.64 50.47
CA LEU A 40 -14.61 -9.83 50.36
C LEU A 40 -14.39 -10.52 51.72
N THR A 41 -14.19 -9.75 52.78
CA THR A 41 -14.01 -10.29 54.15
C THR A 41 -15.20 -11.15 54.56
N ALA A 42 -16.42 -10.71 54.27
CA ALA A 42 -17.63 -11.46 54.55
C ALA A 42 -17.73 -12.75 53.71
N ALA A 43 -17.32 -12.70 52.44
CA ALA A 43 -17.32 -13.86 51.55
C ALA A 43 -16.31 -14.93 51.96
N LEU A 44 -15.11 -14.53 52.42
CA LEU A 44 -14.07 -15.43 52.93
C LEU A 44 -14.47 -16.12 54.25
N ARG A 45 -15.12 -15.39 55.18
CA ARG A 45 -15.67 -15.97 56.42
C ARG A 45 -16.71 -17.04 56.16
N GLY A 46 -17.50 -16.89 55.09
CA GLY A 46 -18.47 -17.89 54.63
C GLY A 46 -17.85 -19.18 54.05
N ARG A 47 -16.52 -19.23 53.94
CA ARG A 47 -15.72 -20.31 53.32
C ARG A 47 -14.70 -20.93 54.29
N ASN A 48 -14.95 -20.85 55.61
CA ASN A 48 -14.06 -21.35 56.67
C ASN A 48 -12.64 -20.74 56.72
N ILE A 49 -12.46 -19.51 56.21
CA ILE A 49 -11.21 -18.75 56.33
C ILE A 49 -11.32 -17.74 57.47
N GLU A 50 -10.29 -17.67 58.32
CA GLU A 50 -10.23 -16.69 59.41
C GLU A 50 -9.84 -15.32 58.85
N ALA A 51 -10.83 -14.59 58.31
CA ALA A 51 -10.64 -13.31 57.64
C ALA A 51 -10.94 -12.10 58.53
N PHE A 52 -10.03 -11.13 58.50
CA PHE A 52 -10.09 -9.87 59.23
C PHE A 52 -10.11 -8.71 58.22
N GLY A 53 -11.02 -7.74 58.36
CA GLY A 53 -11.26 -6.71 57.34
C GLY A 53 -11.13 -5.29 57.88
N LEU A 54 -10.37 -4.45 57.18
CA LEU A 54 -10.23 -3.01 57.44
C LEU A 54 -10.79 -2.24 56.24
N GLY A 55 -11.78 -1.37 56.50
CA GLY A 55 -12.44 -0.58 55.46
C GLY A 55 -11.63 0.65 55.04
N ALA A 56 -11.72 1.05 53.76
CA ALA A 56 -10.97 2.17 53.19
C ALA A 56 -11.06 3.49 53.99
N GLY A 57 -12.23 3.81 54.57
CA GLY A 57 -12.44 5.04 55.38
C GLY A 57 -11.81 5.05 56.78
N LYS A 58 -11.20 3.94 57.23
CA LYS A 58 -10.40 3.85 58.47
C LYS A 58 -8.90 3.63 58.20
N ALA A 59 -8.52 3.55 56.93
CA ALA A 59 -7.14 3.33 56.48
C ALA A 59 -6.41 4.64 56.10
N GLY A 60 -7.01 5.80 56.38
CA GLY A 60 -6.45 7.12 56.07
C GLY A 60 -5.49 7.62 57.16
N GLU A 61 -4.31 8.07 56.70
CA GLU A 61 -3.18 8.71 57.40
C GLU A 61 -2.53 7.94 58.56
N ASP A 62 -3.27 7.36 59.52
CA ASP A 62 -2.68 6.73 60.71
C ASP A 62 -2.13 5.30 60.49
N TRP A 63 -2.54 4.60 59.42
CA TRP A 63 -2.03 3.26 59.10
C TRP A 63 -0.57 3.28 58.61
N LEU A 64 -0.14 4.41 58.04
CA LEU A 64 1.14 4.55 57.34
C LEU A 64 2.28 4.99 58.27
N ASP A 65 1.97 5.63 59.40
CA ASP A 65 2.98 6.00 60.38
C ASP A 65 3.44 4.77 61.16
N ALA A 66 4.76 4.67 61.35
CA ALA A 66 5.43 3.58 62.07
C ALA A 66 4.90 3.45 63.52
N GLY A 67 3.82 2.69 63.70
CA GLY A 67 3.18 2.55 65.00
C GLY A 67 1.73 2.05 65.03
N TYR A 68 1.06 1.81 63.89
CA TYR A 68 -0.32 1.32 63.93
C TYR A 68 -0.42 -0.06 64.60
N THR A 69 -1.20 -0.15 65.66
CA THR A 69 -1.47 -1.38 66.40
C THR A 69 -2.82 -1.94 65.97
N LEU A 70 -2.85 -3.21 65.54
CA LEU A 70 -4.09 -3.90 65.19
C LEU A 70 -5.10 -3.83 66.35
N PRO A 71 -6.42 -3.83 66.07
CA PRO A 71 -7.44 -3.79 67.11
C PRO A 71 -7.19 -4.84 68.19
N ALA A 72 -7.36 -4.47 69.46
CA ALA A 72 -7.09 -5.35 70.59
C ALA A 72 -7.85 -6.69 70.45
N GLY A 73 -7.11 -7.81 70.52
CA GLY A 73 -7.64 -9.16 70.31
C GLY A 73 -7.46 -9.72 68.90
N TRP A 74 -6.90 -8.96 67.95
CA TRP A 74 -6.53 -9.46 66.63
C TRP A 74 -5.16 -10.15 66.66
N PRO A 75 -4.92 -11.15 65.79
CA PRO A 75 -3.64 -11.84 65.71
C PRO A 75 -2.51 -10.90 65.27
N SER A 76 -1.29 -11.11 65.79
CA SER A 76 -0.10 -10.35 65.40
C SER A 76 0.53 -10.79 64.08
N GLU A 77 0.09 -11.91 63.52
CA GLU A 77 0.64 -12.50 62.29
C GLU A 77 -0.49 -12.99 61.38
N TYR A 78 -0.34 -12.72 60.08
CA TYR A 78 -1.23 -13.15 59.02
C TYR A 78 -0.45 -13.92 57.97
N ASP A 79 -1.10 -14.88 57.34
CA ASP A 79 -0.49 -15.71 56.31
C ASP A 79 -0.60 -15.09 54.92
N LEU A 80 -1.64 -14.28 54.71
CA LEU A 80 -1.93 -13.56 53.47
C LEU A 80 -2.55 -12.20 53.79
N VAL A 81 -2.03 -11.16 53.15
CA VAL A 81 -2.65 -9.83 53.12
C VAL A 81 -3.22 -9.60 51.73
N VAL A 82 -4.52 -9.31 51.64
CA VAL A 82 -5.22 -9.03 50.39
C VAL A 82 -5.57 -7.55 50.34
N ILE A 83 -5.17 -6.87 49.26
CA ILE A 83 -5.44 -5.44 49.06
C ILE A 83 -6.37 -5.28 47.88
N GLN A 84 -7.49 -4.58 48.10
CA GLN A 84 -8.53 -4.36 47.12
C GLN A 84 -8.84 -2.86 46.97
N GLY A 85 -8.42 -2.29 45.83
CA GLY A 85 -8.63 -0.87 45.46
C GLY A 85 -7.33 -0.10 45.23
N GLY A 86 -7.31 0.78 44.21
CA GLY A 86 -6.14 1.59 43.83
C GLY A 86 -5.76 2.71 44.81
N ASP A 87 -6.69 3.14 45.66
CA ASP A 87 -6.50 4.26 46.61
C ASP A 87 -5.84 3.86 47.95
N VAL A 88 -5.44 2.59 48.12
CA VAL A 88 -4.72 2.15 49.33
C VAL A 88 -3.22 2.31 49.07
N PRO A 89 -2.48 3.11 49.86
CA PRO A 89 -1.02 3.17 49.72
C PRO A 89 -0.32 1.91 50.30
N ALA A 90 0.84 1.58 49.73
CA ALA A 90 1.65 0.43 50.11
C ALA A 90 2.22 0.55 51.54
N PRO A 91 2.10 -0.46 52.41
CA PRO A 91 2.69 -0.42 53.74
C PRO A 91 4.22 -0.56 53.72
N GLU A 92 4.92 0.20 54.58
CA GLU A 92 6.38 0.16 54.70
C GLU A 92 6.92 -1.09 55.41
N SER A 93 6.12 -1.76 56.26
CA SER A 93 6.53 -3.00 56.92
C SER A 93 5.36 -3.98 57.05
N LEU A 94 5.58 -5.23 56.63
CA LEU A 94 4.63 -6.34 56.81
C LEU A 94 5.35 -7.52 57.46
N PRO A 95 4.82 -8.09 58.55
CA PRO A 95 5.44 -9.23 59.21
C PRO A 95 5.31 -10.50 58.34
N GLY A 96 6.37 -10.81 57.58
CA GLY A 96 6.64 -12.15 57.04
C GLY A 96 5.57 -12.81 56.15
N SER A 97 4.65 -12.05 55.56
CA SER A 97 3.45 -12.57 54.88
C SER A 97 3.55 -12.53 53.35
N ARG A 98 2.71 -13.31 52.66
CA ARG A 98 2.45 -13.13 51.22
C ARG A 98 1.44 -11.99 51.04
N LEU A 99 1.57 -11.20 49.97
CA LEU A 99 0.65 -10.11 49.66
C LEU A 99 -0.01 -10.34 48.30
N LEU A 100 -1.33 -10.30 48.25
CA LEU A 100 -2.11 -10.38 47.03
C LEU A 100 -2.73 -9.00 46.74
N PHE A 101 -2.28 -8.37 45.66
CA PHE A 101 -2.88 -7.16 45.14
C PHE A 101 -3.97 -7.51 44.13
N LEU A 102 -5.14 -6.88 44.26
CA LEU A 102 -6.29 -7.04 43.37
C LEU A 102 -6.72 -5.68 42.84
N ALA A 103 -6.45 -5.41 41.55
CA ALA A 103 -6.99 -4.23 40.88
C ALA A 103 -8.53 -4.38 40.74
N PRO A 104 -9.32 -3.35 41.09
CA PRO A 104 -10.78 -3.42 41.03
C PRO A 104 -11.31 -3.33 39.58
N GLU A 105 -10.62 -2.62 38.68
CA GLU A 105 -10.95 -2.51 37.25
C GLU A 105 -9.69 -2.60 36.35
N PRO A 106 -9.80 -3.06 35.08
CA PRO A 106 -8.65 -3.22 34.18
C PRO A 106 -7.89 -1.93 33.87
N GLU A 107 -8.56 -0.78 33.93
CA GLU A 107 -7.99 0.55 33.62
C GLU A 107 -7.06 1.06 34.74
N GLU A 108 -7.25 0.57 35.97
CA GLU A 108 -6.39 0.86 37.13
C GLU A 108 -5.18 -0.10 37.25
N ALA A 109 -5.02 -1.05 36.32
CA ALA A 109 -3.84 -1.91 36.25
C ALA A 109 -2.51 -1.15 36.03
N SER A 110 -2.59 0.15 35.72
CA SER A 110 -1.45 1.08 35.65
C SER A 110 -0.81 1.40 37.01
N ALA A 111 -1.45 1.06 38.14
CA ALA A 111 -0.88 1.23 39.48
C ALA A 111 0.08 0.09 39.88
N LEU A 112 0.06 -1.03 39.16
CA LEU A 112 0.85 -2.23 39.46
C LEU A 112 2.37 -2.00 39.47
N PRO A 113 2.96 -1.18 38.57
CA PRO A 113 4.38 -0.85 38.60
C PRO A 113 4.80 -0.07 39.85
N VAL A 114 3.98 0.90 40.28
CA VAL A 114 4.22 1.68 41.50
C VAL A 114 4.20 0.78 42.74
N TRP A 115 3.27 -0.18 42.76
CA TRP A 115 3.22 -1.20 43.79
C TRP A 115 4.38 -2.19 43.75
N ALA A 116 4.82 -2.62 42.57
CA ALA A 116 5.96 -3.52 42.43
C ALA A 116 7.24 -2.87 42.99
N GLU A 117 7.46 -1.59 42.71
CA GLU A 117 8.57 -0.81 43.23
C GLU A 117 8.52 -0.67 44.76
N ALA A 118 7.35 -0.32 45.31
CA ALA A 118 7.16 -0.22 46.76
C ALA A 118 7.33 -1.58 47.47
N MET A 119 6.83 -2.68 46.89
CA MET A 119 6.96 -4.02 47.45
C MET A 119 8.40 -4.55 47.38
N ALA A 120 9.14 -4.22 46.31
CA ALA A 120 10.56 -4.51 46.22
C ALA A 120 11.36 -3.79 47.31
N ALA A 121 11.04 -2.52 47.59
CA ALA A 121 11.64 -1.77 48.70
C ALA A 121 11.33 -2.40 50.07
N ALA A 122 10.14 -2.95 50.26
CA ALA A 122 9.72 -3.68 51.46
C ALA A 122 10.28 -5.13 51.56
N GLY A 123 11.08 -5.58 50.59
CA GLY A 123 11.70 -6.92 50.59
C GLY A 123 10.79 -8.05 50.12
N LEU A 124 9.70 -7.74 49.43
CA LEU A 124 8.82 -8.68 48.75
C LEU A 124 9.13 -8.70 47.24
N ARG A 125 8.99 -9.85 46.60
CA ARG A 125 9.13 -10.02 45.14
C ARG A 125 7.86 -10.61 44.56
N ARG A 126 7.56 -10.28 43.31
CA ARG A 126 6.39 -10.87 42.63
C ARG A 126 6.62 -12.36 42.36
N ASP A 127 5.61 -13.18 42.63
CA ASP A 127 5.62 -14.61 42.29
C ASP A 127 5.05 -14.82 40.88
N PHE A 128 5.93 -14.86 39.89
CA PHE A 128 5.56 -15.12 38.48
C PHE A 128 5.17 -16.58 38.21
N GLY A 129 5.46 -17.50 39.13
CA GLY A 129 5.01 -18.89 39.06
C GLY A 129 3.54 -19.06 39.45
N TRP A 130 2.95 -18.05 40.08
CA TRP A 130 1.54 -18.02 40.43
C TRP A 130 0.68 -17.86 39.17
N LYS A 131 0.02 -18.94 38.76
CA LYS A 131 -0.92 -18.94 37.64
C LYS A 131 -2.24 -18.32 38.08
N SER A 132 -2.50 -17.07 37.71
CA SER A 132 -3.84 -16.50 37.84
C SER A 132 -4.81 -17.32 37.00
N TRP A 133 -5.72 -18.05 37.64
CA TRP A 133 -6.70 -18.90 36.96
C TRP A 133 -7.75 -18.05 36.25
N GLY A 134 -7.41 -17.47 35.09
CA GLY A 134 -8.30 -16.94 34.04
C GLY A 134 -9.31 -15.84 34.41
N ALA A 135 -9.47 -15.47 35.69
CA ALA A 135 -10.59 -14.65 36.16
C ALA A 135 -10.16 -13.39 36.94
N LEU A 136 -8.85 -13.12 37.06
CA LEU A 136 -8.30 -11.98 37.80
C LEU A 136 -7.29 -11.21 36.95
N ALA A 137 -7.79 -10.57 35.89
CA ALA A 137 -7.01 -9.56 35.17
C ALA A 137 -6.64 -8.43 36.15
N GLY A 138 -5.34 -8.10 36.27
CA GLY A 138 -4.87 -7.07 37.22
C GLY A 138 -4.53 -7.55 38.64
N ALA A 139 -4.45 -8.87 38.89
CA ALA A 139 -3.98 -9.41 40.18
C ALA A 139 -2.48 -9.76 40.19
N ALA A 140 -1.83 -9.60 41.35
CA ALA A 140 -0.43 -9.95 41.55
C ALA A 140 -0.15 -10.48 42.96
N LEU A 141 0.52 -11.63 43.06
CA LEU A 141 1.02 -12.19 44.32
C LEU A 141 2.47 -11.78 44.54
N PHE A 142 2.78 -11.33 45.75
CA PHE A 142 4.12 -10.97 46.21
C PHE A 142 4.51 -11.85 47.40
N CYS A 143 5.76 -12.31 47.42
CA CYS A 143 6.33 -13.25 48.40
C CYS A 143 7.66 -12.70 48.93
N PRO A 144 8.08 -13.03 50.17
CA PRO A 144 9.37 -12.61 50.72
C PRO A 144 10.56 -13.00 49.81
N ALA A 145 11.48 -12.06 49.59
CA ALA A 145 12.69 -12.28 48.81
C ALA A 145 13.83 -12.84 49.69
N ALA A 146 14.53 -13.89 49.23
CA ALA A 146 15.76 -14.36 49.86
C ALA A 146 16.95 -13.48 49.42
N GLY A 147 17.88 -13.22 50.34
CA GLY A 147 18.75 -12.04 50.40
C GLY A 147 19.76 -11.72 49.29
N GLU A 148 19.77 -12.39 48.13
CA GLU A 148 20.77 -12.13 47.06
C GLU A 148 20.21 -11.60 45.72
N ALA A 149 18.89 -11.39 45.57
CA ALA A 149 18.29 -10.97 44.29
C ALA A 149 17.47 -9.67 44.39
N ARG A 150 18.13 -8.55 44.74
CA ARG A 150 17.48 -7.22 44.77
C ARG A 150 17.69 -6.38 43.51
N ASP A 151 18.88 -6.42 42.89
CA ASP A 151 19.22 -5.51 41.78
C ASP A 151 18.92 -6.05 40.36
N LEU A 152 18.67 -7.36 40.21
CA LEU A 152 18.34 -7.99 38.91
C LEU A 152 16.85 -7.93 38.53
N THR A 153 15.99 -7.48 39.44
CA THR A 153 14.53 -7.62 39.35
C THR A 153 13.86 -6.51 38.54
N ALA A 154 14.27 -5.24 38.71
CA ALA A 154 13.58 -4.09 38.09
C ALA A 154 13.63 -4.07 36.55
N ALA A 155 14.81 -4.29 35.95
CA ALA A 155 14.98 -4.29 34.49
C ALA A 155 14.32 -5.53 33.82
N TYR A 156 14.24 -6.65 34.54
CA TYR A 156 13.53 -7.84 34.10
C TYR A 156 12.01 -7.64 34.16
N GLU A 157 11.52 -6.95 35.20
CA GLU A 157 10.11 -6.62 35.41
C GLU A 157 9.58 -5.67 34.32
N GLU A 158 10.32 -4.62 33.98
CA GLU A 158 9.96 -3.70 32.89
C GLU A 158 9.84 -4.44 31.53
N LYS A 159 10.79 -5.34 31.26
CA LYS A 159 10.80 -6.11 30.01
C LYS A 159 9.66 -7.11 29.94
N LEU A 160 9.32 -7.76 31.07
CA LEU A 160 8.19 -8.68 31.18
C LEU A 160 6.85 -7.95 31.07
N ASP A 161 6.70 -6.75 31.61
CA ASP A 161 5.49 -5.93 31.44
C ASP A 161 5.30 -5.49 29.99
N SER A 162 6.40 -5.14 29.29
CA SER A 162 6.33 -4.87 27.85
C SER A 162 5.85 -6.08 27.05
N LEU A 163 6.30 -7.28 27.43
CA LEU A 163 5.91 -8.54 26.78
C LEU A 163 4.47 -8.91 27.12
N ARG A 164 4.01 -8.63 28.33
CA ARG A 164 2.63 -8.86 28.76
C ARG A 164 1.64 -7.93 28.07
N ILE A 165 1.98 -6.64 27.91
CA ILE A 165 1.17 -5.70 27.11
C ILE A 165 1.11 -6.15 25.65
N LYS A 166 2.23 -6.61 25.08
CA LYS A 166 2.25 -7.17 23.72
C LYS A 166 1.40 -8.44 23.60
N LEU A 167 1.45 -9.32 24.61
CA LEU A 167 0.66 -10.55 24.64
C LEU A 167 -0.84 -10.25 24.81
N ASP A 168 -1.23 -9.34 25.71
CA ASP A 168 -2.63 -8.91 25.87
C ASP A 168 -3.16 -8.26 24.60
N ARG A 169 -2.36 -7.42 23.93
CA ARG A 169 -2.73 -6.85 22.61
C ARG A 169 -2.85 -7.93 21.53
N ALA A 170 -1.97 -8.92 21.53
CA ALA A 170 -2.05 -10.05 20.60
C ALA A 170 -3.28 -10.93 20.90
N GLU A 171 -3.61 -11.16 22.17
CA GLU A 171 -4.82 -11.88 22.57
C GLU A 171 -6.09 -11.09 22.24
N GLN A 172 -6.08 -9.77 22.44
CA GLN A 172 -7.18 -8.88 22.04
C GLN A 172 -7.38 -8.94 20.52
N SER A 173 -6.29 -8.83 19.76
CA SER A 173 -6.30 -8.96 18.31
C SER A 173 -6.82 -10.34 17.88
N CYS A 174 -6.35 -11.43 18.52
CA CYS A 174 -6.88 -12.77 18.29
C CYS A 174 -8.38 -12.86 18.60
N ARG A 175 -8.86 -12.27 19.70
CA ARG A 175 -10.29 -12.23 20.03
C ARG A 175 -11.09 -11.41 19.02
N ASP A 176 -10.53 -10.32 18.49
CA ASP A 176 -11.18 -9.50 17.49
C ASP A 176 -11.17 -10.18 16.11
N TYR A 177 -10.09 -10.89 15.76
CA TYR A 177 -10.06 -11.81 14.62
C TYR A 177 -11.06 -12.95 14.80
N GLN A 178 -11.23 -13.46 16.02
CA GLN A 178 -12.17 -14.52 16.31
C GLN A 178 -13.61 -14.01 16.22
N LYS A 179 -13.91 -12.80 16.72
CA LYS A 179 -15.19 -12.12 16.50
C LYS A 179 -15.44 -11.83 15.03
N LEU A 180 -14.42 -11.40 14.27
CA LEU A 180 -14.54 -11.16 12.83
C LEU A 180 -14.77 -12.46 12.08
N THR A 181 -14.07 -13.53 12.45
CA THR A 181 -14.24 -14.88 11.90
C THR A 181 -15.61 -15.44 12.25
N ASP A 182 -16.09 -15.22 13.47
CA ASP A 182 -17.41 -15.65 13.93
C ASP A 182 -18.52 -14.81 13.29
N HIS A 183 -18.29 -13.52 13.06
CA HIS A 183 -19.18 -12.65 12.29
C HIS A 183 -19.23 -13.10 10.82
N GLN A 184 -18.09 -13.32 10.18
CA GLN A 184 -18.00 -13.86 8.83
C GLN A 184 -18.63 -15.26 8.75
N ARG A 185 -18.43 -16.14 9.73
CA ARG A 185 -19.12 -17.44 9.81
C ARG A 185 -20.62 -17.27 10.00
N SER A 186 -21.07 -16.29 10.77
CA SER A 186 -22.48 -15.97 10.94
C SER A 186 -23.09 -15.42 9.65
N GLU A 187 -22.38 -14.54 8.93
CA GLU A 187 -22.79 -14.05 7.62
C GLU A 187 -22.81 -15.16 6.58
N LEU A 188 -21.81 -16.05 6.61
CA LEU A 188 -21.71 -17.20 5.72
C LEU A 188 -22.77 -18.25 6.05
N SER A 189 -23.10 -18.43 7.33
CA SER A 189 -24.23 -19.25 7.77
C SER A 189 -25.56 -18.62 7.41
N ALA A 190 -25.73 -17.30 7.54
CA ALA A 190 -26.92 -16.59 7.12
C ALA A 190 -27.07 -16.62 5.59
N ALA A 191 -25.97 -16.53 4.85
CA ALA A 191 -25.93 -16.69 3.41
C ALA A 191 -26.27 -18.12 2.99
N HIS A 192 -25.73 -19.15 3.65
CA HIS A 192 -26.10 -20.55 3.42
C HIS A 192 -27.53 -20.86 3.85
N GLU A 193 -28.04 -20.23 4.91
CA GLU A 193 -29.45 -20.37 5.31
C GLU A 193 -30.36 -19.66 4.33
N HIS A 194 -29.96 -18.50 3.81
CA HIS A 194 -30.63 -17.82 2.72
C HIS A 194 -30.58 -18.63 1.42
N GLU A 195 -29.45 -19.25 1.11
CA GLU A 195 -29.28 -20.17 -0.02
C GLU A 195 -30.19 -21.40 0.15
N ASN A 196 -30.21 -22.03 1.32
CA ASN A 196 -31.11 -23.14 1.62
C ASN A 196 -32.60 -22.73 1.61
N GLN A 197 -32.92 -21.52 2.06
CA GLN A 197 -34.28 -20.96 1.96
C GLN A 197 -34.64 -20.67 0.51
N LEU A 198 -33.71 -20.18 -0.29
CA LEU A 198 -33.87 -19.97 -1.73
C LEU A 198 -33.97 -21.30 -2.47
N GLU A 199 -33.19 -22.32 -2.11
CA GLU A 199 -33.29 -23.68 -2.64
C GLU A 199 -34.60 -24.34 -2.23
N THR A 200 -35.05 -24.16 -1.00
CA THR A 200 -36.33 -24.67 -0.52
C THR A 200 -37.48 -23.93 -1.18
N ALA A 201 -37.40 -22.60 -1.34
CA ALA A 201 -38.37 -21.81 -2.09
C ALA A 201 -38.35 -22.19 -3.57
N LEU A 202 -37.18 -22.40 -4.15
CA LEU A 202 -36.99 -22.86 -5.53
C LEU A 202 -37.52 -24.28 -5.69
N ASN A 203 -37.33 -25.19 -4.72
CA ASN A 203 -37.85 -26.56 -4.74
C ASN A 203 -39.37 -26.59 -4.49
N ASN A 204 -39.91 -25.68 -3.69
CA ASN A 204 -41.34 -25.52 -3.50
C ASN A 204 -41.99 -24.94 -4.75
N VAL A 205 -41.36 -23.95 -5.38
CA VAL A 205 -41.79 -23.38 -6.65
C VAL A 205 -41.65 -24.43 -7.74
N THR A 206 -40.47 -25.04 -7.93
CA THR A 206 -40.18 -26.00 -9.00
C THR A 206 -40.87 -27.35 -8.84
N GLY A 207 -41.11 -27.75 -7.60
CA GLY A 207 -41.84 -28.94 -7.19
C GLY A 207 -43.36 -28.80 -7.25
N SER A 208 -43.88 -27.56 -7.23
CA SER A 208 -45.32 -27.28 -7.26
C SER A 208 -45.99 -27.81 -8.53
N THR A 209 -47.23 -28.25 -8.39
CA THR A 209 -48.06 -28.74 -9.51
C THR A 209 -48.22 -27.68 -10.59
N CYS A 210 -48.34 -26.41 -10.21
CA CYS A 210 -48.45 -25.29 -11.15
C CYS A 210 -47.16 -25.07 -11.97
N TRP A 211 -45.99 -25.19 -11.35
CA TRP A 211 -44.71 -25.09 -12.05
C TRP A 211 -44.44 -26.28 -12.96
N LYS A 212 -44.76 -27.50 -12.52
CA LYS A 212 -44.64 -28.70 -13.35
C LYS A 212 -45.60 -28.68 -14.55
N ILE A 213 -46.85 -28.23 -14.34
CA ILE A 213 -47.84 -28.09 -15.42
C ILE A 213 -47.47 -26.98 -16.41
N THR A 214 -46.85 -25.90 -15.94
CA THR A 214 -46.38 -24.80 -16.81
C THR A 214 -44.98 -25.04 -17.37
N TRP A 215 -44.28 -26.12 -16.99
CA TRP A 215 -42.95 -26.43 -17.51
C TRP A 215 -42.92 -26.60 -19.02
N PRO A 216 -43.85 -27.32 -19.69
CA PRO A 216 -43.88 -27.41 -21.14
C PRO A 216 -44.08 -26.03 -21.79
N VAL A 217 -44.96 -25.19 -21.22
CA VAL A 217 -45.23 -23.85 -21.73
C VAL A 217 -44.04 -22.91 -21.52
N ARG A 218 -43.33 -23.01 -20.40
CA ARG A 218 -42.17 -22.16 -20.09
C ARG A 218 -40.90 -22.64 -20.77
N TYR A 219 -40.74 -23.94 -20.96
CA TYR A 219 -39.74 -24.49 -21.85
C TYR A 219 -40.01 -24.07 -23.29
N LEU A 220 -41.27 -24.13 -23.74
CA LEU A 220 -41.67 -23.63 -25.06
C LEU A 220 -41.46 -22.11 -25.18
N LEU A 221 -41.85 -21.30 -24.19
CA LEU A 221 -41.63 -19.85 -24.17
C LEU A 221 -40.14 -19.50 -24.09
N SER A 222 -39.35 -20.24 -23.30
CA SER A 222 -37.89 -20.11 -23.26
C SER A 222 -37.27 -20.48 -24.59
N LYS A 223 -37.70 -21.58 -25.22
CA LYS A 223 -37.27 -21.98 -26.56
C LYS A 223 -37.74 -21.00 -27.62
N LEU A 224 -38.94 -20.43 -27.52
CA LEU A 224 -39.46 -19.41 -28.42
C LEU A 224 -38.74 -18.08 -28.22
N ARG A 225 -38.35 -17.71 -27.00
CA ARG A 225 -37.56 -16.51 -26.69
C ARG A 225 -36.11 -16.69 -27.13
N GLN A 226 -35.54 -17.87 -26.91
CA GLN A 226 -34.25 -18.28 -27.45
C GLN A 226 -34.30 -18.21 -28.98
N LEU A 227 -35.31 -18.79 -29.63
CA LEU A 227 -35.56 -18.65 -31.07
C LEU A 227 -35.78 -17.19 -31.48
N TRP A 228 -36.42 -16.34 -30.69
CA TRP A 228 -36.56 -14.92 -31.00
C TRP A 228 -35.20 -14.20 -31.02
N HIS A 229 -34.24 -14.68 -30.23
CA HIS A 229 -32.88 -14.12 -30.15
C HIS A 229 -31.83 -14.88 -30.97
N THR A 230 -32.14 -16.07 -31.50
CA THR A 230 -31.18 -16.89 -32.28
C THR A 230 -31.66 -17.23 -33.69
N PHE A 231 -32.97 -17.15 -33.97
CA PHE A 231 -33.50 -17.46 -35.28
C PHE A 231 -33.15 -16.32 -36.25
N PRO A 232 -32.52 -16.62 -37.41
CA PRO A 232 -31.90 -15.62 -38.27
C PRO A 232 -32.83 -14.47 -38.68
N LEU A 233 -34.12 -14.76 -38.88
CA LEU A 233 -35.11 -13.76 -39.25
C LEU A 233 -35.38 -12.74 -38.13
N PHE A 234 -35.49 -13.18 -36.88
CA PHE A 234 -35.78 -12.27 -35.76
C PHE A 234 -34.55 -11.47 -35.34
N VAL A 235 -33.36 -12.07 -35.43
CA VAL A 235 -32.08 -11.35 -35.28
C VAL A 235 -31.94 -10.29 -36.38
N LEU A 236 -32.23 -10.65 -37.64
CA LEU A 236 -32.22 -9.71 -38.76
C LEU A 236 -33.26 -8.59 -38.59
N LEU A 237 -34.48 -8.89 -38.15
CA LEU A 237 -35.52 -7.89 -37.90
C LEU A 237 -35.18 -6.97 -36.72
N ALA A 238 -34.59 -7.51 -35.65
CA ALA A 238 -34.10 -6.72 -34.51
C ALA A 238 -32.92 -5.82 -34.91
N GLN A 239 -32.00 -6.32 -35.75
CA GLN A 239 -30.90 -5.55 -36.33
C GLN A 239 -31.40 -4.46 -37.30
N LEU A 240 -32.33 -4.80 -38.21
CA LEU A 240 -33.03 -3.85 -39.08
C LEU A 240 -33.69 -2.73 -38.27
N ARG A 241 -34.31 -3.08 -37.14
CA ARG A 241 -34.98 -2.11 -36.26
C ARG A 241 -33.99 -1.21 -35.51
N ARG A 242 -32.82 -1.73 -35.13
CA ARG A 242 -31.78 -0.96 -34.39
C ARG A 242 -30.93 -0.07 -35.30
N GLU A 243 -30.50 -0.59 -36.44
CA GLU A 243 -29.44 -0.01 -37.28
C GLU A 243 -29.93 0.42 -38.67
N GLY A 244 -31.15 0.02 -39.06
CA GLY A 244 -31.69 0.25 -40.39
C GLY A 244 -31.03 -0.58 -41.50
N PHE A 245 -31.51 -0.42 -42.73
CA PHE A 245 -30.94 -1.11 -43.90
C PHE A 245 -29.50 -0.65 -44.19
N ALA A 246 -29.18 0.62 -43.93
CA ALA A 246 -27.84 1.17 -44.15
C ALA A 246 -26.80 0.52 -43.22
N GLY A 247 -27.12 0.33 -41.92
CA GLY A 247 -26.24 -0.34 -40.98
C GLY A 247 -25.97 -1.80 -41.34
N LEU A 248 -27.00 -2.54 -41.76
CA LEU A 248 -26.85 -3.92 -42.24
C LEU A 248 -26.02 -4.04 -43.53
N ALA A 249 -26.20 -3.11 -44.46
CA ALA A 249 -25.39 -3.05 -45.68
C ALA A 249 -23.91 -2.81 -45.35
N LYS A 250 -23.65 -1.83 -44.47
CA LYS A 250 -22.29 -1.54 -43.96
C LYS A 250 -21.67 -2.75 -43.28
N ARG A 251 -22.38 -3.43 -42.37
CA ARG A 251 -21.88 -4.62 -41.67
C ARG A 251 -21.53 -5.77 -42.63
N ARG A 252 -22.32 -5.98 -43.69
CA ARG A 252 -21.99 -6.94 -44.75
C ARG A 252 -20.76 -6.53 -45.54
N GLN A 253 -20.59 -5.24 -45.82
CA GLN A 253 -19.41 -4.69 -46.48
C GLN A 253 -18.17 -4.88 -45.59
N ASP A 254 -18.26 -4.55 -44.31
CA ASP A 254 -17.19 -4.71 -43.32
C ASP A 254 -16.80 -6.18 -43.17
N ALA A 255 -17.78 -7.10 -43.10
CA ALA A 255 -17.50 -8.54 -43.05
C ALA A 255 -16.77 -9.05 -44.30
N LYS A 256 -17.14 -8.56 -45.49
CA LYS A 256 -16.43 -8.89 -46.74
C LYS A 256 -15.01 -8.33 -46.76
N TYR A 257 -14.83 -7.08 -46.33
CA TYR A 257 -13.51 -6.46 -46.21
C TYR A 257 -12.64 -7.25 -45.22
N TYR A 258 -13.18 -7.58 -44.06
CA TYR A 258 -12.51 -8.36 -43.03
C TYR A 258 -12.01 -9.71 -43.58
N GLN A 259 -12.88 -10.48 -44.25
CA GLN A 259 -12.50 -11.76 -44.85
C GLN A 259 -11.41 -11.65 -45.92
N ALA A 260 -11.33 -10.51 -46.62
CA ALA A 260 -10.34 -10.30 -47.67
C ALA A 260 -8.98 -9.82 -47.13
N HIS A 261 -8.97 -9.09 -46.02
CA HIS A 261 -7.79 -8.36 -45.52
C HIS A 261 -7.18 -8.92 -44.23
N PHE A 262 -7.87 -9.82 -43.52
CA PHE A 262 -7.39 -10.45 -42.28
C PHE A 262 -7.26 -11.97 -42.50
N PRO A 263 -6.13 -12.46 -43.03
CA PRO A 263 -6.00 -13.83 -43.52
C PRO A 263 -5.77 -14.86 -42.42
N GLY A 264 -5.55 -14.46 -41.17
CA GLY A 264 -5.24 -15.37 -40.08
C GLY A 264 -6.43 -16.28 -39.73
N ARG A 265 -6.19 -17.60 -39.72
CA ARG A 265 -7.26 -18.61 -39.61
C ARG A 265 -7.30 -19.28 -38.26
N THR A 266 -6.13 -19.55 -37.68
CA THR A 266 -6.00 -20.20 -36.38
C THR A 266 -6.31 -19.20 -35.27
N PHE A 267 -5.73 -18.00 -35.38
CA PHE A 267 -6.04 -16.88 -34.48
C PHE A 267 -6.69 -15.73 -35.24
N GLN A 268 -8.02 -15.65 -35.16
CA GLN A 268 -8.80 -14.59 -35.83
C GLN A 268 -8.74 -13.29 -35.02
N ALA A 269 -8.49 -12.17 -35.70
CA ALA A 269 -8.47 -10.84 -35.08
C ALA A 269 -9.78 -10.49 -34.35
N SER A 270 -10.91 -10.99 -34.85
CA SER A 270 -12.22 -10.77 -34.26
C SER A 270 -12.40 -11.38 -32.86
N ARG A 271 -11.44 -12.17 -32.36
CA ARG A 271 -11.44 -12.66 -30.97
C ARG A 271 -11.10 -11.57 -29.96
N LEU A 272 -10.29 -10.59 -30.36
CA LEU A 272 -9.80 -9.52 -29.46
C LEU A 272 -10.48 -8.18 -29.72
N ALA A 273 -10.94 -7.92 -30.94
CA ALA A 273 -11.58 -6.65 -31.30
C ALA A 273 -12.78 -6.85 -32.24
N PRO A 274 -13.80 -5.99 -32.18
CA PRO A 274 -14.95 -6.10 -33.06
C PRO A 274 -14.59 -5.75 -34.52
N VAL A 275 -15.22 -6.44 -35.47
CA VAL A 275 -14.88 -6.35 -36.91
C VAL A 275 -14.99 -4.93 -37.46
N ASP A 276 -15.97 -4.15 -37.02
CA ASP A 276 -16.16 -2.77 -37.48
C ASP A 276 -15.02 -1.84 -37.06
N LEU A 277 -14.46 -2.02 -35.85
CA LEU A 277 -13.25 -1.30 -35.41
C LEU A 277 -12.06 -1.66 -36.31
N LEU A 278 -11.85 -2.95 -36.56
CA LEU A 278 -10.73 -3.46 -37.37
C LEU A 278 -10.78 -2.92 -38.80
N VAL A 279 -11.94 -2.97 -39.44
CA VAL A 279 -12.15 -2.45 -40.79
C VAL A 279 -11.96 -0.93 -40.82
N ARG A 280 -12.51 -0.21 -39.83
CA ARG A 280 -12.35 1.25 -39.73
C ARG A 280 -10.89 1.67 -39.60
N GLN A 281 -10.12 0.98 -38.75
CA GLN A 281 -8.70 1.26 -38.55
C GLN A 281 -7.87 0.90 -39.78
N ALA A 282 -8.12 -0.25 -40.41
CA ALA A 282 -7.40 -0.66 -41.62
C ALA A 282 -7.64 0.30 -42.80
N GLN A 283 -8.86 0.83 -42.93
CA GLN A 283 -9.20 1.83 -43.96
C GLN A 283 -8.65 3.22 -43.64
N ASN A 284 -8.48 3.56 -42.36
CA ASN A 284 -8.02 4.87 -41.89
C ASN A 284 -6.78 4.73 -41.01
N GLN A 285 -5.74 4.08 -41.53
CA GLN A 285 -4.49 3.91 -40.78
C GLN A 285 -3.67 5.22 -40.79
N PRO A 286 -2.91 5.52 -39.72
CA PRO A 286 -1.99 6.66 -39.71
C PRO A 286 -0.96 6.55 -40.83
N ASN A 287 -0.50 7.68 -41.37
CA ASN A 287 0.64 7.70 -42.29
C ASN A 287 1.96 7.60 -41.51
N GLY A 288 2.14 6.48 -40.80
CA GLY A 288 3.28 6.24 -39.91
C GLY A 288 4.49 5.62 -40.62
N PRO A 289 5.61 5.49 -39.90
CA PRO A 289 6.83 4.86 -40.40
C PRO A 289 6.71 3.34 -40.47
N LYS A 290 7.61 2.70 -41.22
CA LYS A 290 7.69 1.24 -41.25
C LYS A 290 8.17 0.71 -39.89
N ILE A 291 7.42 -0.23 -39.32
CA ILE A 291 7.75 -0.89 -38.05
C ILE A 291 8.29 -2.31 -38.34
N SER A 292 9.53 -2.59 -37.94
CA SER A 292 10.12 -3.93 -37.99
C SER A 292 9.88 -4.67 -36.68
N ILE A 293 9.16 -5.78 -36.74
CA ILE A 293 8.86 -6.62 -35.58
C ILE A 293 9.93 -7.70 -35.51
N VAL A 294 10.75 -7.67 -34.47
CA VAL A 294 11.87 -8.60 -34.29
C VAL A 294 11.44 -9.73 -33.36
N VAL A 295 11.58 -10.97 -33.85
CA VAL A 295 11.16 -12.18 -33.12
C VAL A 295 12.27 -13.24 -33.22
N PRO A 296 13.05 -13.47 -32.16
CA PRO A 296 13.97 -14.61 -32.09
C PRO A 296 13.18 -15.91 -31.82
N LEU A 297 13.38 -16.93 -32.66
CA LEU A 297 12.76 -18.25 -32.54
C LEU A 297 13.76 -19.25 -31.95
N TYR A 298 13.38 -19.91 -30.85
CA TYR A 298 14.16 -20.99 -30.24
C TYR A 298 13.24 -22.02 -29.60
N ASN A 299 13.31 -23.27 -30.07
CA ASN A 299 12.42 -24.36 -29.61
C ASN A 299 10.93 -24.00 -29.64
N THR A 300 10.52 -23.14 -30.58
CA THR A 300 9.17 -22.60 -30.67
C THR A 300 8.15 -23.68 -31.04
N PRO A 301 7.14 -23.95 -30.19
CA PRO A 301 6.05 -24.87 -30.54
C PRO A 301 5.27 -24.38 -31.76
N LEU A 302 4.97 -25.28 -32.72
CA LEU A 302 4.33 -24.91 -33.99
C LEU A 302 2.95 -24.25 -33.83
N ASN A 303 2.20 -24.63 -32.80
CA ASN A 303 0.92 -23.99 -32.48
C ASN A 303 1.11 -22.53 -32.05
N PHE A 304 2.10 -22.25 -31.19
CA PHE A 304 2.41 -20.89 -30.77
C PHE A 304 2.95 -20.05 -31.93
N LEU A 305 3.86 -20.62 -32.74
CA LEU A 305 4.33 -19.98 -33.96
C LEU A 305 3.19 -19.59 -34.90
N THR A 306 2.19 -20.46 -35.05
CA THR A 306 1.04 -20.20 -35.92
C THR A 306 0.18 -19.06 -35.38
N GLU A 307 -0.08 -19.03 -34.07
CA GLU A 307 -0.82 -17.94 -33.41
C GLU A 307 -0.08 -16.61 -33.49
N LEU A 308 1.24 -16.61 -33.26
CA LEU A 308 2.10 -15.44 -33.42
C LEU A 308 2.03 -14.90 -34.84
N LEU A 309 2.28 -15.74 -35.86
CA LEU A 309 2.21 -15.34 -37.26
C LEU A 309 0.83 -14.79 -37.62
N ASP A 310 -0.25 -15.43 -37.16
CA ASP A 310 -1.63 -14.95 -37.36
C ASP A 310 -1.86 -13.58 -36.69
N SER A 311 -1.33 -13.36 -35.48
CA SER A 311 -1.50 -12.09 -34.76
C SER A 311 -0.83 -10.90 -35.46
N VAL A 312 0.31 -11.14 -36.14
CA VAL A 312 1.05 -10.11 -36.89
C VAL A 312 0.42 -9.83 -38.25
N VAL A 313 0.08 -10.86 -39.04
CA VAL A 313 -0.53 -10.64 -40.38
C VAL A 313 -1.90 -9.97 -40.29
N ASN A 314 -2.56 -10.09 -39.14
CA ASN A 314 -3.87 -9.51 -38.87
C ASN A 314 -3.81 -8.08 -38.29
N GLN A 315 -2.64 -7.44 -38.24
CA GLN A 315 -2.54 -6.05 -37.78
C GLN A 315 -3.32 -5.10 -38.70
N THR A 316 -4.04 -4.14 -38.13
CA THR A 316 -4.81 -3.15 -38.90
C THR A 316 -3.90 -2.14 -39.61
N TYR A 317 -2.76 -1.80 -39.00
CA TYR A 317 -1.67 -1.07 -39.66
C TYR A 317 -0.90 -1.99 -40.61
N GLN A 318 -0.59 -1.53 -41.83
CA GLN A 318 -0.05 -2.38 -42.90
C GLN A 318 1.44 -2.18 -43.20
N ASN A 319 2.02 -1.04 -42.82
CA ASN A 319 3.41 -0.69 -43.09
C ASN A 319 4.34 -1.28 -42.01
N TRP A 320 4.45 -2.61 -42.00
CA TRP A 320 5.33 -3.34 -41.11
C TRP A 320 6.10 -4.41 -41.87
N GLU A 321 7.14 -4.93 -41.22
CA GLU A 321 7.76 -6.20 -41.61
C GLU A 321 8.00 -7.06 -40.37
N LEU A 322 8.04 -8.37 -40.57
CA LEU A 322 8.27 -9.34 -39.50
C LEU A 322 9.62 -10.01 -39.72
N CYS A 323 10.57 -9.76 -38.83
CA CYS A 323 11.95 -10.24 -38.88
C CYS A 323 12.11 -11.43 -37.93
N LEU A 324 12.01 -12.64 -38.48
CA LEU A 324 12.12 -13.90 -37.74
C LEU A 324 13.55 -14.43 -37.83
N VAL A 325 14.18 -14.62 -36.68
CA VAL A 325 15.54 -15.18 -36.62
C VAL A 325 15.52 -16.50 -35.86
N ASP A 326 15.82 -17.59 -36.54
CA ASP A 326 15.64 -18.94 -36.03
C ASP A 326 16.96 -19.57 -35.59
N ALA A 327 17.12 -19.65 -34.27
CA ALA A 327 18.21 -20.31 -33.56
C ALA A 327 17.87 -21.76 -33.13
N GLY A 328 16.65 -22.23 -33.41
CA GLY A 328 16.19 -23.57 -33.06
C GLY A 328 16.79 -24.65 -33.95
N GLN A 329 16.49 -25.92 -33.65
CA GLN A 329 16.95 -27.06 -34.46
C GLN A 329 15.80 -27.76 -35.20
N ASP A 330 14.54 -27.44 -34.89
CA ASP A 330 13.39 -28.05 -35.55
C ASP A 330 13.17 -27.44 -36.95
N GLU A 331 13.46 -28.21 -37.99
CA GLU A 331 13.26 -27.81 -39.39
C GLU A 331 11.80 -27.47 -39.70
N LYS A 332 10.82 -28.02 -38.96
CA LYS A 332 9.39 -27.73 -39.19
C LYS A 332 9.05 -26.28 -38.91
N VAL A 333 9.74 -25.64 -37.97
CA VAL A 333 9.59 -24.20 -37.67
C VAL A 333 9.98 -23.39 -38.91
N GLY A 334 11.18 -23.65 -39.45
CA GLY A 334 11.64 -23.00 -40.68
C GLY A 334 10.70 -23.25 -41.87
N GLN A 335 10.23 -24.49 -42.06
CA GLN A 335 9.28 -24.82 -43.12
C GLN A 335 7.95 -24.06 -42.97
N ALA A 336 7.42 -23.94 -41.76
CA ALA A 336 6.19 -23.21 -41.48
C ALA A 336 6.35 -21.70 -41.76
N VAL A 337 7.49 -21.10 -41.36
CA VAL A 337 7.78 -19.70 -41.66
C VAL A 337 7.91 -19.47 -43.17
N GLN A 338 8.65 -20.32 -43.88
CA GLN A 338 8.81 -20.22 -45.34
C GLN A 338 7.48 -20.34 -46.09
N ALA A 339 6.61 -21.25 -45.65
CA ALA A 339 5.26 -21.38 -46.22
C ALA A 339 4.42 -20.11 -46.03
N ARG A 340 4.60 -19.41 -44.91
CA ARG A 340 3.93 -18.14 -44.64
C ARG A 340 4.56 -16.98 -45.43
N MET A 341 5.89 -16.91 -45.56
CA MET A 341 6.58 -15.91 -46.38
C MET A 341 6.14 -15.94 -47.85
N ALA A 342 5.86 -17.13 -48.39
CA ALA A 342 5.32 -17.29 -49.74
C ALA A 342 3.92 -16.65 -49.91
N GLN A 343 3.19 -16.39 -48.81
CA GLN A 343 1.86 -15.78 -48.81
C GLN A 343 1.90 -14.28 -48.47
N ASP A 344 2.90 -13.84 -47.70
CA ASP A 344 3.06 -12.43 -47.30
C ASP A 344 4.54 -12.01 -47.39
N SER A 345 4.85 -11.17 -48.36
CA SER A 345 6.20 -10.68 -48.66
C SER A 345 6.80 -9.77 -47.58
N ARG A 346 6.01 -9.33 -46.58
CA ARG A 346 6.50 -8.53 -45.45
C ARG A 346 7.26 -9.36 -44.42
N ILE A 347 7.21 -10.69 -44.53
CA ILE A 347 7.87 -11.58 -43.59
C ILE A 347 9.27 -11.92 -44.11
N ARG A 348 10.25 -11.77 -43.22
CA ARG A 348 11.67 -12.02 -43.45
C ARG A 348 12.13 -13.10 -42.47
N TYR A 349 12.95 -14.02 -42.96
CA TYR A 349 13.44 -15.13 -42.15
C TYR A 349 14.93 -15.33 -42.34
N GLN A 350 15.63 -15.55 -41.24
CA GLN A 350 17.03 -15.93 -41.23
C GLN A 350 17.22 -17.11 -40.29
N LYS A 351 17.78 -18.21 -40.81
CA LYS A 351 18.29 -19.30 -39.99
C LYS A 351 19.68 -18.95 -39.47
N LEU A 352 19.91 -19.11 -38.17
CA LEU A 352 21.24 -18.95 -37.59
C LEU A 352 22.02 -20.27 -37.62
N GLU A 353 23.34 -20.19 -37.77
CA GLU A 353 24.22 -21.36 -37.75
C GLU A 353 24.22 -22.07 -36.39
N ARG A 354 24.08 -21.30 -35.30
CA ARG A 354 23.99 -21.77 -33.93
C ARG A 354 23.21 -20.78 -33.07
N ASN A 355 22.75 -21.24 -31.90
CA ASN A 355 22.12 -20.38 -30.90
C ASN A 355 23.19 -19.52 -30.20
N GLU A 356 23.03 -18.19 -30.27
CA GLU A 356 23.95 -17.20 -29.66
C GLU A 356 23.39 -16.62 -28.34
N GLY A 357 22.39 -17.30 -27.74
CA GLY A 357 21.66 -16.81 -26.57
C GLY A 357 20.62 -15.73 -26.93
N ILE A 358 19.87 -15.24 -25.93
CA ILE A 358 18.75 -14.31 -26.16
C ILE A 358 19.26 -13.05 -26.87
N ALA A 359 20.22 -12.34 -26.27
CA ALA A 359 20.76 -11.12 -26.84
C ALA A 359 21.36 -11.30 -28.25
N GLY A 360 22.11 -12.37 -28.48
CA GLY A 360 22.72 -12.65 -29.79
C GLY A 360 21.67 -12.88 -30.88
N ASN A 361 20.63 -13.66 -30.56
CA ASN A 361 19.54 -13.95 -31.49
C ASN A 361 18.70 -12.69 -31.78
N THR A 362 18.36 -11.89 -30.77
CA THR A 362 17.65 -10.62 -30.93
C THR A 362 18.46 -9.64 -31.77
N ASN A 363 19.77 -9.54 -31.55
CA ASN A 363 20.66 -8.66 -32.31
C ASN A 363 20.75 -9.02 -33.79
N ALA A 364 20.76 -10.32 -34.13
CA ALA A 364 20.63 -10.74 -35.52
C ALA A 364 19.30 -10.30 -36.12
N GLY A 365 18.24 -10.25 -35.31
CA GLY A 365 16.94 -9.68 -35.67
C GLY A 365 17.01 -8.17 -35.94
N PHE A 366 17.70 -7.41 -35.09
CA PHE A 366 17.96 -5.98 -35.34
C PHE A 366 18.72 -5.75 -36.66
N ALA A 367 19.69 -6.61 -36.99
CA ALA A 367 20.42 -6.52 -38.25
C ALA A 367 19.56 -6.87 -39.49
N LEU A 368 18.51 -7.67 -39.31
CA LEU A 368 17.55 -8.02 -40.37
C LEU A 368 16.49 -6.93 -40.62
N ALA A 369 16.27 -6.06 -39.64
CA ALA A 369 15.29 -4.98 -39.66
C ALA A 369 15.68 -3.83 -40.61
N THR A 370 14.68 -3.26 -41.27
CA THR A 370 14.81 -2.15 -42.24
C THR A 370 13.84 -0.99 -41.96
N GLY A 371 12.96 -1.14 -40.98
CA GLY A 371 12.02 -0.13 -40.54
C GLY A 371 12.71 0.99 -39.76
N GLU A 372 12.07 2.16 -39.75
CA GLU A 372 12.54 3.29 -38.93
C GLU A 372 12.30 3.04 -37.44
N TYR A 373 11.34 2.17 -37.11
CA TYR A 373 11.02 1.73 -35.76
C TYR A 373 11.13 0.22 -35.63
N ILE A 374 11.52 -0.24 -34.45
CA ILE A 374 11.71 -1.64 -34.09
C ILE A 374 10.74 -1.97 -32.96
N ALA A 375 9.98 -3.05 -33.12
CA ALA A 375 9.10 -3.62 -32.10
C ALA A 375 9.64 -4.98 -31.65
N LEU A 376 9.64 -5.26 -30.35
CA LEU A 376 10.01 -6.56 -29.81
C LEU A 376 8.78 -7.42 -29.56
N LEU A 377 8.83 -8.69 -29.96
CA LEU A 377 7.76 -9.67 -29.73
C LEU A 377 8.36 -11.05 -29.46
N ASP A 378 7.91 -11.71 -28.39
CA ASP A 378 8.35 -13.06 -28.06
C ASP A 378 7.65 -14.10 -28.92
N HIS A 379 8.38 -15.18 -29.23
CA HIS A 379 7.97 -16.19 -30.22
C HIS A 379 6.72 -17.01 -29.84
N ASP A 380 6.27 -16.91 -28.60
CA ASP A 380 5.10 -17.61 -28.05
C ASP A 380 3.93 -16.69 -27.67
N ASP A 381 4.08 -15.39 -27.91
CA ASP A 381 3.10 -14.36 -27.55
C ASP A 381 2.23 -13.88 -28.72
N ILE A 382 1.24 -13.06 -28.39
CA ILE A 382 0.22 -12.58 -29.33
C ILE A 382 0.11 -11.06 -29.24
N LEU A 383 0.10 -10.39 -30.41
CA LEU A 383 -0.25 -8.98 -30.50
C LEU A 383 -1.75 -8.78 -30.67
N HIS A 384 -2.28 -7.76 -30.01
CA HIS A 384 -3.63 -7.26 -30.31
C HIS A 384 -3.68 -6.76 -31.76
N PRO A 385 -4.74 -7.02 -32.56
CA PRO A 385 -4.81 -6.61 -33.97
C PRO A 385 -4.68 -5.11 -34.23
N SER A 386 -4.95 -4.27 -33.23
CA SER A 386 -4.79 -2.82 -33.29
C SER A 386 -3.45 -2.30 -32.77
N ALA A 387 -2.53 -3.18 -32.32
CA ALA A 387 -1.30 -2.80 -31.63
C ALA A 387 -0.47 -1.81 -32.45
N LEU A 388 -0.12 -2.19 -33.68
CA LEU A 388 0.72 -1.34 -34.55
C LEU A 388 0.00 -0.08 -35.02
N TRP A 389 -1.32 -0.06 -35.05
CA TRP A 389 -2.10 1.14 -35.41
C TRP A 389 -1.97 2.21 -34.34
N TYR A 390 -2.14 1.85 -33.06
CA TYR A 390 -1.96 2.80 -31.96
C TYR A 390 -0.49 3.22 -31.80
N VAL A 391 0.45 2.32 -32.04
CA VAL A 391 1.89 2.67 -32.07
C VAL A 391 2.16 3.69 -33.18
N ALA A 392 1.70 3.43 -34.40
CA ALA A 392 1.88 4.38 -35.51
C ALA A 392 1.19 5.72 -35.22
N GLN A 393 0.01 5.70 -34.59
CA GLN A 393 -0.68 6.92 -34.15
C GLN A 393 0.15 7.71 -33.15
N ALA A 394 0.66 7.06 -32.09
CA ALA A 394 1.49 7.69 -31.07
C ALA A 394 2.76 8.32 -31.68
N ILE A 395 3.39 7.62 -32.63
CA ILE A 395 4.57 8.15 -33.33
C ILE A 395 4.21 9.40 -34.15
N VAL A 396 3.15 9.35 -34.96
CA VAL A 396 2.77 10.45 -35.86
C VAL A 396 2.25 11.66 -35.09
N GLU A 397 1.38 11.44 -34.11
CA GLU A 397 0.69 12.52 -33.39
C GLU A 397 1.55 13.13 -32.27
N GLN A 398 2.40 12.34 -31.63
CA GLN A 398 3.16 12.78 -30.44
C GLN A 398 4.67 12.85 -30.67
N GLY A 399 5.18 12.37 -31.81
CA GLY A 399 6.61 12.35 -32.11
C GLY A 399 7.39 11.40 -31.20
N ALA A 400 6.82 10.24 -30.85
CA ALA A 400 7.43 9.29 -29.92
C ALA A 400 8.72 8.67 -30.48
N ASP A 401 9.77 8.63 -29.66
CA ASP A 401 11.01 7.88 -29.95
C ASP A 401 10.98 6.47 -29.34
N PHE A 402 10.26 6.32 -28.23
CA PHE A 402 10.00 5.07 -27.52
C PHE A 402 8.50 5.02 -27.19
N VAL A 403 7.85 3.92 -27.53
CA VAL A 403 6.47 3.61 -27.21
C VAL A 403 6.40 2.32 -26.39
N TYR A 404 5.59 2.29 -25.35
CA TYR A 404 5.21 1.04 -24.68
C TYR A 404 3.71 0.96 -24.39
N THR A 405 3.20 -0.23 -24.11
CA THR A 405 1.76 -0.49 -23.95
C THR A 405 1.45 -1.21 -22.64
N ASP A 406 0.17 -1.22 -22.26
CA ASP A 406 -0.32 -2.18 -21.28
C ASP A 406 -0.29 -3.61 -21.86
N GLU A 407 -0.25 -4.60 -20.97
CA GLU A 407 -0.22 -6.01 -21.33
C GLU A 407 -1.08 -6.85 -20.38
N VAL A 408 -1.38 -8.08 -20.81
CA VAL A 408 -2.03 -9.09 -19.97
C VAL A 408 -1.25 -10.38 -20.00
N THR A 409 -1.29 -11.11 -18.89
CA THR A 409 -0.87 -12.50 -18.85
C THR A 409 -2.09 -13.40 -19.06
N PHE A 410 -1.96 -14.45 -19.87
CA PHE A 410 -3.04 -15.43 -20.10
C PHE A 410 -2.52 -16.88 -20.10
N GLU A 411 -3.41 -17.82 -19.84
CA GLU A 411 -3.09 -19.26 -19.83
C GLU A 411 -3.94 -20.03 -20.84
N GLY A 412 -3.26 -20.72 -21.77
CA GLY A 412 -3.93 -21.49 -22.82
C GLY A 412 -4.56 -20.60 -23.89
N GLN A 413 -5.80 -20.14 -23.66
CA GLN A 413 -6.55 -19.28 -24.58
C GLN A 413 -6.57 -17.83 -24.08
N VAL A 414 -6.58 -16.84 -24.98
CA VAL A 414 -6.53 -15.40 -24.62
C VAL A 414 -7.71 -14.94 -23.74
N GLU A 415 -8.85 -15.64 -23.82
CA GLU A 415 -10.02 -15.40 -22.98
C GLU A 415 -9.78 -15.80 -21.51
N HIS A 416 -8.76 -16.62 -21.23
CA HIS A 416 -8.33 -16.98 -19.88
C HIS A 416 -7.19 -16.06 -19.43
N THR A 417 -7.47 -14.75 -19.41
CA THR A 417 -6.57 -13.75 -18.84
C THR A 417 -6.45 -13.94 -17.33
N THR A 418 -5.22 -14.06 -16.82
CA THR A 418 -4.91 -14.30 -15.41
C THR A 418 -4.47 -13.04 -14.68
N LEU A 419 -3.82 -12.09 -15.38
CA LEU A 419 -3.33 -10.85 -14.79
C LEU A 419 -3.35 -9.71 -15.80
N TYR A 420 -3.75 -8.53 -15.34
CA TYR A 420 -3.64 -7.26 -16.09
C TYR A 420 -2.47 -6.46 -15.55
N HIS A 421 -1.59 -6.01 -16.45
CA HIS A 421 -0.47 -5.13 -16.16
C HIS A 421 -0.78 -3.75 -16.74
N LEU A 422 -1.50 -2.95 -15.95
CA LEU A 422 -1.90 -1.59 -16.28
C LEU A 422 -0.86 -0.60 -15.75
N LYS A 423 -0.05 -0.08 -16.65
CA LYS A 423 1.17 0.66 -16.34
C LYS A 423 0.86 2.16 -16.19
N PRO A 424 1.64 2.90 -15.38
CA PRO A 424 1.64 4.36 -15.45
C PRO A 424 2.36 4.83 -16.72
N ASP A 425 2.31 6.14 -16.99
CA ASP A 425 3.20 6.78 -17.97
C ASP A 425 4.67 6.67 -17.55
N PHE A 426 5.60 7.17 -18.37
CA PHE A 426 7.02 6.97 -18.16
C PHE A 426 7.49 7.63 -16.85
N MET A 427 7.97 6.81 -15.92
CA MET A 427 8.43 7.18 -14.60
C MET A 427 9.78 6.52 -14.35
N LEU A 428 10.81 7.34 -14.12
CA LEU A 428 12.19 6.86 -14.02
C LEU A 428 12.42 6.09 -12.73
N ASP A 429 11.81 6.51 -11.61
CA ASP A 429 11.97 5.79 -10.34
C ASP A 429 11.26 4.44 -10.37
N ASN A 430 10.11 4.36 -11.04
CA ASN A 430 9.45 3.08 -11.30
C ASN A 430 10.37 2.17 -12.12
N LEU A 431 10.95 2.69 -13.21
CA LEU A 431 11.85 1.90 -14.05
C LEU A 431 13.10 1.47 -13.28
N ARG A 432 13.63 2.28 -12.37
CA ARG A 432 14.79 1.92 -11.53
C ARG A 432 14.47 0.90 -10.43
N ALA A 433 13.21 0.79 -10.04
CA ALA A 433 12.75 -0.18 -9.05
C ALA A 433 12.27 -1.50 -9.66
N ASN A 434 11.74 -1.47 -10.89
CA ASN A 434 11.21 -2.64 -11.58
C ASN A 434 11.17 -2.37 -13.09
N ASN A 435 11.46 -3.38 -13.91
CA ASN A 435 11.24 -3.30 -15.36
C ASN A 435 9.73 -3.36 -15.67
N TYR A 436 8.98 -2.31 -15.34
CA TYR A 436 7.53 -2.29 -15.53
C TYR A 436 7.12 -2.07 -16.99
N ILE A 437 8.06 -1.66 -17.86
CA ILE A 437 7.82 -1.39 -19.28
C ILE A 437 7.55 -2.68 -20.05
N CYS A 438 8.37 -3.73 -19.86
CA CYS A 438 8.23 -5.05 -20.51
C CYS A 438 7.75 -4.98 -21.97
N HIS A 439 6.50 -5.38 -22.22
CA HIS A 439 5.91 -5.55 -23.54
C HIS A 439 4.65 -4.66 -23.72
N LEU A 440 4.20 -4.36 -24.92
CA LEU A 440 4.97 -4.29 -26.15
C LEU A 440 5.88 -3.06 -26.09
N SER A 441 7.17 -3.22 -26.40
CA SER A 441 8.10 -2.09 -26.52
C SER A 441 8.45 -1.83 -27.98
N VAL A 442 8.35 -0.57 -28.41
CA VAL A 442 8.67 -0.11 -29.77
C VAL A 442 9.55 1.13 -29.70
N PHE A 443 10.68 1.14 -30.40
CA PHE A 443 11.62 2.26 -30.34
C PHE A 443 12.24 2.55 -31.71
N LYS A 444 12.66 3.80 -31.90
CA LYS A 444 13.28 4.25 -33.14
C LYS A 444 14.63 3.54 -33.36
N ALA A 445 14.91 3.10 -34.57
CA ALA A 445 16.18 2.45 -34.90
C ALA A 445 17.39 3.37 -34.63
N SER A 446 17.27 4.67 -34.93
CA SER A 446 18.32 5.65 -34.59
C SER A 446 18.48 5.87 -33.08
N LEU A 447 17.43 5.64 -32.27
CA LEU A 447 17.54 5.67 -30.81
C LEU A 447 18.33 4.46 -30.30
N LEU A 448 18.12 3.28 -30.88
CA LEU A 448 18.91 2.08 -30.58
C LEU A 448 20.40 2.30 -30.84
N GLU A 449 20.74 2.90 -31.99
CA GLU A 449 22.13 3.26 -32.33
C GLU A 449 22.70 4.26 -31.31
N ALA A 450 21.96 5.32 -30.98
CA ALA A 450 22.37 6.33 -30.00
C ALA A 450 22.53 5.77 -28.57
N ALA A 451 21.79 4.71 -28.23
CA ALA A 451 21.86 3.98 -26.97
C ALA A 451 23.03 2.98 -26.90
N GLY A 452 23.89 2.94 -27.92
CA GLY A 452 25.05 2.05 -27.99
C GLY A 452 24.75 0.66 -28.56
N GLY A 453 23.68 0.53 -29.35
CA GLY A 453 23.32 -0.68 -30.07
C GLY A 453 22.36 -1.61 -29.32
N GLY A 454 22.31 -2.87 -29.80
CA GLY A 454 21.37 -3.90 -29.39
C GLY A 454 21.48 -4.41 -27.96
N GLU A 455 20.90 -5.58 -27.72
CA GLU A 455 20.96 -6.28 -26.44
C GLU A 455 22.39 -6.76 -26.14
N ARG A 456 22.77 -6.79 -24.86
CA ARG A 456 24.11 -7.17 -24.43
C ARG A 456 24.05 -8.50 -23.70
N GLY A 457 24.79 -9.50 -24.19
CA GLY A 457 24.71 -10.88 -23.67
C GLY A 457 25.15 -11.05 -22.22
N GLU A 458 25.90 -10.09 -21.67
CA GLU A 458 26.31 -10.06 -20.27
C GLU A 458 25.19 -9.70 -19.27
N TYR A 459 23.99 -9.41 -19.79
CA TYR A 459 22.74 -9.21 -19.04
C TYR A 459 21.65 -10.23 -19.46
N ASN A 460 22.01 -11.34 -20.12
CA ASN A 460 21.02 -12.38 -20.46
C ASN A 460 20.15 -12.74 -19.25
N GLY A 461 18.83 -12.81 -19.45
CA GLY A 461 17.81 -12.91 -18.42
C GLY A 461 17.15 -11.58 -18.03
N SER A 462 17.82 -10.45 -18.28
CA SER A 462 17.32 -9.08 -18.08
C SER A 462 17.92 -8.11 -19.09
N GLN A 463 18.21 -8.61 -20.29
CA GLN A 463 18.85 -7.85 -21.36
C GLN A 463 17.94 -6.74 -21.91
N ASP A 464 16.63 -6.95 -21.84
CA ASP A 464 15.59 -5.97 -22.12
C ASP A 464 15.65 -4.81 -21.12
N TYR A 465 15.87 -5.10 -19.84
CA TYR A 465 15.95 -4.10 -18.80
C TYR A 465 17.18 -3.17 -19.00
N ASP A 466 18.35 -3.73 -19.28
CA ASP A 466 19.53 -2.93 -19.67
C ASP A 466 19.24 -2.08 -20.91
N LEU A 467 18.62 -2.67 -21.94
CA LEU A 467 18.30 -1.98 -23.17
C LEU A 467 17.33 -0.82 -22.92
N TYR A 468 16.26 -1.01 -22.15
CA TYR A 468 15.27 0.02 -21.86
C TYR A 468 15.85 1.15 -21.01
N LEU A 469 16.73 0.84 -20.05
CA LEU A 469 17.49 1.87 -19.32
C LEU A 469 18.31 2.71 -20.30
N ARG A 470 19.09 2.10 -21.21
CA ARG A 470 19.89 2.83 -22.20
C ARG A 470 19.07 3.63 -23.21
N LEU A 471 17.95 3.08 -23.69
CA LEU A 471 17.09 3.78 -24.64
C LEU A 471 16.42 4.99 -23.98
N THR A 472 15.92 4.84 -22.76
CA THR A 472 15.25 5.94 -22.03
C THR A 472 16.21 7.03 -21.57
N GLU A 473 17.50 6.71 -21.34
CA GLU A 473 18.58 7.70 -21.14
C GLU A 473 18.77 8.64 -22.35
N LYS A 474 18.38 8.22 -23.56
CA LYS A 474 18.58 8.95 -24.82
C LYS A 474 17.29 9.45 -25.48
N ALA A 475 16.15 8.89 -25.10
CA ALA A 475 14.86 9.22 -25.69
C ALA A 475 14.47 10.68 -25.36
N GLN A 476 13.95 11.42 -26.35
CA GLN A 476 13.38 12.74 -26.09
C GLN A 476 11.89 12.63 -25.73
N LYS A 477 11.20 11.64 -26.32
CA LYS A 477 9.78 11.41 -26.07
C LYS A 477 9.48 9.92 -25.88
N VAL A 478 9.21 9.53 -24.64
CA VAL A 478 8.65 8.23 -24.27
C VAL A 478 7.12 8.37 -24.18
N VAL A 479 6.37 7.48 -24.82
CA VAL A 479 4.91 7.48 -24.83
C VAL A 479 4.37 6.13 -24.37
N HIS A 480 3.50 6.18 -23.38
CA HIS A 480 2.70 5.05 -22.97
C HIS A 480 1.37 5.05 -23.72
N ILE A 481 0.95 3.89 -24.22
CA ILE A 481 -0.39 3.66 -24.76
C ILE A 481 -1.17 2.83 -23.73
N PRO A 482 -2.16 3.42 -23.03
CA PRO A 482 -2.89 2.75 -21.94
C PRO A 482 -3.98 1.81 -22.48
N HIS A 483 -3.57 0.90 -23.36
CA HIS A 483 -4.37 -0.15 -23.95
C HIS A 483 -3.62 -1.46 -23.86
N VAL A 484 -4.35 -2.53 -23.54
CA VAL A 484 -3.83 -3.90 -23.56
C VAL A 484 -3.59 -4.29 -25.01
N LEU A 485 -2.35 -4.15 -25.48
CA LEU A 485 -1.97 -4.42 -26.87
C LEU A 485 -1.03 -5.62 -27.01
N TYR A 486 -0.59 -6.18 -25.88
CA TYR A 486 0.27 -7.35 -25.81
C TYR A 486 -0.35 -8.43 -24.91
N TYR A 487 -0.35 -9.67 -25.40
CA TYR A 487 -0.85 -10.83 -24.68
C TYR A 487 0.32 -11.77 -24.42
N TRP A 488 0.78 -11.77 -23.16
CA TRP A 488 1.90 -12.56 -22.68
C TRP A 488 1.41 -13.93 -22.20
N ARG A 489 1.92 -15.00 -22.80
CA ARG A 489 1.51 -16.37 -22.50
C ARG A 489 2.28 -16.92 -21.31
N ALA A 490 1.54 -17.30 -20.26
CA ALA A 490 2.10 -18.12 -19.20
C ALA A 490 2.17 -19.59 -19.65
N SER A 491 3.37 -20.17 -19.64
CA SER A 491 3.60 -21.58 -19.94
C SER A 491 4.64 -22.19 -18.97
N PRO A 492 4.64 -23.51 -18.73
CA PRO A 492 5.61 -24.17 -17.83
C PRO A 492 7.08 -23.98 -18.23
N THR A 493 7.33 -23.70 -19.52
CA THR A 493 8.66 -23.42 -20.09
C THR A 493 8.97 -21.93 -20.19
N SER A 494 8.01 -21.05 -19.89
CA SER A 494 8.23 -19.61 -19.85
C SER A 494 9.08 -19.24 -18.62
N VAL A 495 9.85 -18.15 -18.73
CA VAL A 495 10.54 -17.54 -17.58
C VAL A 495 9.53 -17.15 -16.48
N ALA A 496 8.26 -16.96 -16.84
CA ALA A 496 7.15 -16.80 -15.91
C ALA A 496 6.94 -18.00 -14.96
N GLY A 497 7.40 -19.22 -15.31
CA GLY A 497 7.00 -20.47 -14.68
C GLY A 497 7.92 -21.11 -13.63
N GLY A 498 9.21 -20.72 -13.50
CA GLY A 498 10.19 -21.48 -12.68
C GLY A 498 11.11 -20.64 -11.77
N ILE A 499 11.49 -21.16 -10.59
CA ILE A 499 12.26 -20.46 -9.55
C ILE A 499 13.77 -20.40 -9.85
N GLU A 500 14.38 -21.47 -10.37
CA GLU A 500 15.83 -21.52 -10.65
C GLU A 500 16.24 -20.64 -11.85
N ALA A 501 15.35 -20.49 -12.83
CA ALA A 501 15.53 -19.57 -13.94
C ALA A 501 15.47 -18.09 -13.52
N LYS A 502 15.09 -17.77 -12.27
CA LYS A 502 14.96 -16.39 -11.78
C LYS A 502 16.26 -15.81 -11.22
N LEU A 503 17.13 -16.60 -10.57
CA LEU A 503 18.26 -16.02 -9.83
C LEU A 503 19.27 -15.28 -10.72
N TYR A 504 19.72 -15.89 -11.82
CA TYR A 504 20.67 -15.23 -12.72
C TYR A 504 20.06 -14.00 -13.42
N CYS A 505 18.74 -14.02 -13.71
CA CYS A 505 18.03 -12.85 -14.24
C CYS A 505 18.05 -11.70 -13.23
N LEU A 506 17.78 -11.99 -11.96
CA LEU A 506 17.79 -10.98 -10.89
C LEU A 506 19.18 -10.37 -10.71
N GLU A 507 20.23 -11.18 -10.75
CA GLU A 507 21.63 -10.71 -10.72
C GLU A 507 21.96 -9.84 -11.94
N ALA A 508 21.51 -10.25 -13.14
CA ALA A 508 21.68 -9.48 -14.37
C ALA A 508 20.96 -8.13 -14.31
N ALA A 509 19.76 -8.06 -13.74
CA ALA A 509 19.01 -6.83 -13.54
C ALA A 509 19.71 -5.86 -12.56
N VAL A 510 20.22 -6.37 -11.43
CA VAL A 510 21.03 -5.54 -10.50
C VAL A 510 22.26 -4.99 -11.20
N LYS A 511 22.95 -5.81 -12.00
CA LYS A 511 24.10 -5.39 -12.81
C LYS A 511 23.70 -4.32 -13.85
N ALA A 512 22.53 -4.44 -14.48
CA ALA A 512 22.01 -3.47 -15.43
C ALA A 512 21.74 -2.11 -14.77
N LEU A 513 21.20 -2.12 -13.54
CA LEU A 513 20.98 -0.92 -12.74
C LEU A 513 22.29 -0.21 -12.37
N TYR A 514 23.30 -0.94 -11.88
CA TYR A 514 24.63 -0.35 -11.63
C TYR A 514 25.23 0.28 -12.89
N ALA A 515 25.13 -0.42 -14.03
CA ALA A 515 25.61 0.11 -15.31
C ALA A 515 24.82 1.34 -15.77
N HIS A 516 23.51 1.42 -15.48
CA HIS A 516 22.70 2.61 -15.71
C HIS A 516 23.19 3.78 -14.87
N TYR A 517 23.35 3.59 -13.57
CA TYR A 517 23.80 4.64 -12.65
C TYR A 517 25.18 5.19 -13.01
N GLU A 518 26.11 4.32 -13.42
CA GLU A 518 27.42 4.72 -13.94
C GLU A 518 27.29 5.61 -15.19
N ARG A 519 26.44 5.23 -16.16
CA ARG A 519 26.24 6.00 -17.41
C ARG A 519 25.62 7.38 -17.17
N VAL A 520 24.69 7.48 -16.22
CA VAL A 520 24.02 8.74 -15.89
C VAL A 520 24.74 9.58 -14.83
N GLY A 521 25.86 9.08 -14.29
CA GLY A 521 26.67 9.79 -13.30
C GLY A 521 26.00 9.93 -11.93
N VAL A 522 25.14 8.99 -11.55
CA VAL A 522 24.46 8.98 -10.24
C VAL A 522 25.20 8.03 -9.31
N ALA A 523 25.69 8.54 -8.18
CA ALA A 523 26.37 7.72 -7.18
C ALA A 523 25.38 6.89 -6.37
N VAL A 524 25.70 5.61 -6.18
CA VAL A 524 24.87 4.62 -5.49
C VAL A 524 25.77 3.78 -4.59
N ASP A 525 25.36 3.62 -3.34
CA ASP A 525 26.04 2.79 -2.37
C ASP A 525 25.65 1.31 -2.56
N GLU A 526 24.37 1.05 -2.81
CA GLU A 526 23.86 -0.30 -3.03
C GLU A 526 22.60 -0.33 -3.91
N VAL A 527 22.50 -1.36 -4.74
CA VAL A 527 21.24 -1.83 -5.35
C VAL A 527 20.96 -3.23 -4.81
N SER A 528 19.85 -3.38 -4.10
CA SER A 528 19.45 -4.63 -3.46
C SER A 528 18.06 -5.06 -3.93
N MET A 529 17.82 -6.36 -3.94
CA MET A 529 16.47 -6.89 -4.17
C MET A 529 15.64 -6.70 -2.90
N ILE A 530 14.39 -6.26 -3.06
CA ILE A 530 13.48 -6.12 -1.92
C ILE A 530 13.14 -7.54 -1.41
N PRO A 531 13.18 -7.78 -0.09
CA PRO A 531 12.88 -9.09 0.48
C PRO A 531 11.54 -9.66 -0.02
N ASP A 532 11.53 -10.97 -0.29
CA ASP A 532 10.36 -11.75 -0.70
C ASP A 532 9.65 -11.25 -1.99
N THR A 533 10.27 -10.35 -2.76
CA THR A 533 9.65 -9.70 -3.92
C THR A 533 10.58 -9.70 -5.14
N PRO A 534 10.80 -10.88 -5.77
CA PRO A 534 11.68 -11.01 -6.93
C PRO A 534 11.31 -10.05 -8.06
N GLY A 535 12.31 -9.35 -8.60
CA GLY A 535 12.13 -8.40 -9.69
C GLY A 535 11.86 -6.97 -9.24
N PHE A 536 11.79 -6.71 -7.93
CA PHE A 536 11.70 -5.38 -7.35
C PHE A 536 12.99 -5.04 -6.59
N TYR A 537 13.50 -3.83 -6.83
CA TYR A 537 14.80 -3.38 -6.35
C TYR A 537 14.69 -2.10 -5.53
N LYS A 538 15.51 -2.01 -4.49
CA LYS A 538 15.79 -0.78 -3.75
C LYS A 538 17.15 -0.27 -4.20
N THR A 539 17.22 1.04 -4.44
CA THR A 539 18.49 1.74 -4.67
C THR A 539 18.77 2.63 -3.47
N ASP A 540 19.90 2.39 -2.81
CA ASP A 540 20.47 3.27 -1.79
C ASP A 540 21.45 4.22 -2.48
N TYR A 541 20.95 5.40 -2.84
CA TYR A 541 21.77 6.45 -3.44
C TYR A 541 22.81 6.97 -2.43
N THR A 542 24.04 7.21 -2.90
CA THR A 542 25.05 7.86 -2.07
C THR A 542 24.57 9.28 -1.74
N ILE A 543 24.52 9.65 -0.46
CA ILE A 543 24.23 11.02 -0.04
C ILE A 543 25.48 11.87 -0.29
N GLN A 544 25.54 12.53 -1.44
CA GLN A 544 26.67 13.37 -1.84
C GLN A 544 26.58 14.78 -1.26
N HIS A 545 25.37 15.22 -0.95
CA HIS A 545 25.07 16.53 -0.36
C HIS A 545 24.36 16.35 0.99
N PRO A 546 25.10 15.94 2.05
CA PRO A 546 24.55 15.82 3.40
C PRO A 546 24.33 17.24 3.97
N GLY A 547 23.21 17.84 3.59
CA GLY A 547 22.77 19.15 4.06
C GLY A 547 21.89 19.05 5.29
N LYS A 548 21.86 20.11 6.11
CA LYS A 548 20.99 20.17 7.29
C LYS A 548 19.51 20.08 6.90
N VAL A 549 18.73 19.29 7.64
CA VAL A 549 17.27 19.20 7.49
C VAL A 549 16.57 20.08 8.52
N SER A 550 15.82 21.09 8.09
CA SER A 550 14.93 21.86 8.98
C SER A 550 13.54 21.25 8.99
N ILE A 551 13.16 20.66 10.12
CA ILE A 551 11.84 20.08 10.36
C ILE A 551 10.91 21.18 10.86
N LEU A 552 9.90 21.51 10.06
CA LEU A 552 8.92 22.56 10.34
C LEU A 552 7.64 21.92 10.89
N ILE A 553 7.29 22.24 12.14
CA ILE A 553 6.13 21.67 12.84
C ILE A 553 5.17 22.77 13.29
N PRO A 554 4.11 23.08 12.51
CA PRO A 554 3.03 23.93 12.99
C PRO A 554 2.33 23.31 14.20
N SER A 555 2.17 24.08 15.28
CA SER A 555 1.60 23.59 16.55
C SER A 555 0.66 24.61 17.17
N CYS A 556 -0.48 24.12 17.65
CA CYS A 556 -1.48 24.89 18.43
C CYS A 556 -2.07 23.94 19.47
N ASP A 557 -1.74 24.16 20.74
CA ASP A 557 -2.09 23.27 21.85
C ASP A 557 -1.68 21.79 21.57
N HIS A 558 -2.39 20.79 22.12
CA HIS A 558 -2.08 19.37 21.91
C HIS A 558 -0.64 18.98 22.30
N SER A 559 -0.21 19.46 23.47
CA SER A 559 1.15 19.28 24.01
C SER A 559 1.62 17.82 24.06
N LYS A 560 0.70 16.87 24.30
CA LYS A 560 0.99 15.43 24.30
C LYS A 560 1.37 14.90 22.91
N ASP A 561 0.61 15.29 21.88
CA ASP A 561 0.86 14.83 20.51
C ASP A 561 2.20 15.39 20.01
N LEU A 562 2.44 16.69 20.24
CA LEU A 562 3.72 17.32 19.92
C LEU A 562 4.90 16.64 20.63
N ARG A 563 4.74 16.30 21.91
CA ARG A 563 5.78 15.63 22.68
C ARG A 563 6.11 14.26 22.09
N THR A 564 5.09 13.46 21.78
CA THR A 564 5.26 12.17 21.10
C THR A 564 6.02 12.34 19.79
N CYS A 565 5.65 13.34 18.98
CA CYS A 565 6.32 13.65 17.72
C CYS A 565 7.80 13.97 17.92
N VAL A 566 8.11 15.00 18.73
CA VAL A 566 9.48 15.48 18.95
C VAL A 566 10.36 14.43 19.63
N GLU A 567 9.86 13.75 20.66
CA GLU A 567 10.60 12.70 21.36
C GLU A 567 10.88 11.51 20.42
N SER A 568 9.93 11.14 19.55
CA SER A 568 10.16 10.08 18.56
C SER A 568 11.24 10.44 17.53
N ILE A 569 11.30 11.71 17.11
CA ILE A 569 12.34 12.22 16.20
C ILE A 569 13.70 12.08 16.86
N TYR A 570 13.88 12.59 18.07
CA TYR A 570 15.17 12.50 18.77
C TYR A 570 15.56 11.06 19.15
N ALA A 571 14.58 10.21 19.46
CA ALA A 571 14.86 8.84 19.89
C ALA A 571 15.22 7.89 18.73
N LYS A 572 14.66 8.10 17.53
CA LYS A 572 14.76 7.14 16.43
C LYS A 572 15.60 7.62 15.24
N THR A 573 15.70 8.92 14.99
CA THR A 573 16.37 9.45 13.78
C THR A 573 17.87 9.18 13.80
N THR A 574 18.41 8.65 12.70
CA THR A 574 19.85 8.40 12.54
C THR A 574 20.58 9.48 11.74
N TYR A 575 19.86 10.32 11.01
CA TYR A 575 20.45 11.43 10.28
C TYR A 575 21.09 12.45 11.26
N PRO A 576 22.36 12.82 11.07
CA PRO A 576 23.10 13.54 12.11
C PRO A 576 22.79 15.04 12.18
N ASP A 577 22.42 15.68 11.06
CA ASP A 577 22.30 17.14 10.98
C ASP A 577 20.86 17.58 10.70
N PHE A 578 20.09 17.77 11.76
CA PHE A 578 18.73 18.29 11.67
C PHE A 578 18.47 19.34 12.76
N GLU A 579 17.43 20.15 12.52
CA GLU A 579 16.82 21.01 13.53
C GLU A 579 15.30 20.88 13.48
N ILE A 580 14.66 21.18 14.60
CA ILE A 580 13.20 21.21 14.74
C ILE A 580 12.81 22.65 15.03
N LEU A 581 11.97 23.20 14.16
CA LEU A 581 11.33 24.50 14.32
C LEU A 581 9.84 24.28 14.56
N VAL A 582 9.41 24.48 15.80
CA VAL A 582 7.99 24.48 16.14
C VAL A 582 7.44 25.87 15.86
N ILE A 583 6.43 25.96 14.99
CA ILE A 583 5.74 27.19 14.67
C ILE A 583 4.53 27.31 15.59
N GLU A 584 4.67 28.11 16.66
CA GLU A 584 3.64 28.35 17.67
C GLU A 584 2.52 29.21 17.07
N ASN A 585 1.32 28.65 16.99
CA ASN A 585 0.14 29.28 16.40
C ASN A 585 -0.94 29.57 17.46
N ASN A 586 -0.72 30.61 18.25
CA ASN A 586 -1.71 31.21 19.14
C ASN A 586 -2.36 30.22 20.14
N SER A 587 -1.55 29.32 20.69
CA SER A 587 -1.90 28.34 21.74
C SER A 587 -2.47 29.04 22.98
N LYS A 588 -3.35 28.35 23.71
CA LYS A 588 -4.06 28.90 24.88
C LYS A 588 -3.73 28.16 26.17
N GLU A 589 -3.23 26.94 26.09
CA GLU A 589 -2.98 26.10 27.26
C GLU A 589 -1.58 26.36 27.85
N ASP A 590 -1.51 26.60 29.16
CA ASP A 590 -0.24 26.76 29.88
C ASP A 590 0.68 25.54 29.74
N GLU A 591 0.10 24.34 29.61
CA GLU A 591 0.86 23.10 29.42
C GLU A 591 1.66 23.10 28.11
N THR A 592 1.14 23.73 27.07
CA THR A 592 1.79 23.86 25.77
C THR A 592 3.07 24.67 25.89
N PHE A 593 2.99 25.85 26.52
CA PHE A 593 4.16 26.71 26.74
C PHE A 593 5.19 26.05 27.67
N ARG A 594 4.76 25.34 28.73
CA ARG A 594 5.67 24.55 29.58
C ARG A 594 6.36 23.44 28.79
N THR A 595 5.66 22.81 27.86
CA THR A 595 6.23 21.77 26.99
C THR A 595 7.29 22.36 26.06
N TYR A 596 7.03 23.53 25.46
CA TYR A 596 8.02 24.25 24.66
C TYR A 596 9.29 24.57 25.46
N GLU A 597 9.15 25.19 26.63
CA GLU A 597 10.31 25.53 27.48
C GLU A 597 11.11 24.29 27.89
N LYS A 598 10.43 23.16 28.14
CA LYS A 598 11.09 21.90 28.48
C LYS A 598 11.89 21.36 27.31
N LEU A 599 11.29 21.34 26.10
CA LEU A 599 11.95 20.85 24.89
C LEU A 599 13.15 21.75 24.48
N GLU A 600 13.02 23.07 24.59
CA GLU A 600 14.14 24.00 24.36
C GLU A 600 15.29 23.79 25.35
N LYS A 601 14.99 23.50 26.63
CA LYS A 601 16.02 23.17 27.63
C LYS A 601 16.67 21.81 27.38
N GLN A 602 15.91 20.83 26.88
CA GLN A 602 16.42 19.48 26.60
C GLN A 602 17.27 19.45 25.33
N HIS A 603 16.95 20.28 24.33
CA HIS A 603 17.59 20.27 23.02
C HIS A 603 17.96 21.69 22.54
N PRO A 604 18.83 22.41 23.27
CA PRO A 604 19.07 23.85 23.04
C PRO A 604 19.72 24.17 21.68
N ASP A 605 20.46 23.22 21.09
CA ASP A 605 21.19 23.44 19.84
C ASP A 605 20.37 23.10 18.58
N THR A 606 19.30 22.30 18.73
CA THR A 606 18.56 21.71 17.61
C THR A 606 17.05 21.92 17.69
N PHE A 607 16.50 22.43 18.80
CA PHE A 607 15.07 22.72 18.94
C PHE A 607 14.84 24.20 19.20
N ARG A 608 13.91 24.81 18.46
CA ARG A 608 13.51 26.21 18.67
C ARG A 608 12.03 26.41 18.40
N VAL A 609 11.40 27.27 19.19
CA VAL A 609 10.05 27.74 18.94
C VAL A 609 10.06 29.10 18.25
N VAL A 610 9.31 29.23 17.15
CA VAL A 610 9.09 30.50 16.44
C VAL A 610 7.62 30.88 16.54
N ARG A 611 7.36 32.12 16.96
CA ARG A 611 6.00 32.57 17.27
C ARG A 611 5.34 33.24 16.08
N TRP A 612 4.17 32.75 15.68
CA TRP A 612 3.33 33.36 14.66
C TRP A 612 2.51 34.52 15.25
N GLU A 613 2.58 35.69 14.62
CA GLU A 613 1.84 36.88 15.06
C GLU A 613 0.49 37.06 14.32
N GLY A 614 0.20 36.20 13.33
CA GLY A 614 -1.06 36.24 12.60
C GLY A 614 -2.24 35.73 13.41
N THR A 615 -3.43 35.75 12.80
CA THR A 615 -4.67 35.29 13.42
C THR A 615 -5.25 34.08 12.71
N GLY A 616 -5.64 33.06 13.47
CA GLY A 616 -6.27 31.85 12.95
C GLY A 616 -5.27 30.85 12.37
N PHE A 617 -5.73 29.61 12.20
CA PHE A 617 -4.90 28.53 11.66
C PHE A 617 -4.89 28.56 10.13
N ASN A 618 -3.70 28.71 9.54
CA ASN A 618 -3.44 28.56 8.12
C ASN A 618 -2.15 27.75 7.95
N TYR A 619 -2.28 26.48 7.57
CA TYR A 619 -1.16 25.55 7.46
C TYR A 619 -0.09 26.06 6.48
N SER A 620 -0.51 26.61 5.34
CA SER A 620 0.38 27.17 4.34
C SER A 620 1.18 28.37 4.87
N ALA A 621 0.50 29.32 5.51
CA ALA A 621 1.14 30.51 6.07
C ALA A 621 2.11 30.16 7.21
N LEU A 622 1.77 29.20 8.06
CA LEU A 622 2.61 28.75 9.17
C LEU A 622 3.91 28.11 8.68
N ASN A 623 3.83 27.25 7.67
CA ASN A 623 5.00 26.64 7.06
C ASN A 623 5.85 27.67 6.28
N ASN A 624 5.23 28.56 5.50
CA ASN A 624 5.93 29.67 4.85
C ASN A 624 6.67 30.58 5.84
N PHE A 625 6.06 30.81 7.02
CA PHE A 625 6.67 31.58 8.09
C PHE A 625 7.85 30.82 8.70
N GLY A 626 7.66 29.54 9.07
CA GLY A 626 8.71 28.69 9.62
C GLY A 626 9.93 28.57 8.70
N ALA A 627 9.69 28.45 7.39
CA ALA A 627 10.73 28.37 6.36
C ALA A 627 11.69 29.59 6.36
N LYS A 628 11.24 30.77 6.80
CA LYS A 628 12.09 31.97 6.91
C LYS A 628 13.14 31.86 8.02
N PHE A 629 12.88 31.03 9.02
CA PHE A 629 13.78 30.81 10.16
C PHE A 629 14.63 29.55 10.00
N ALA A 630 14.30 28.68 9.04
CA ALA A 630 15.06 27.49 8.72
C ALA A 630 16.51 27.83 8.36
N ALA A 631 17.45 27.03 8.86
CA ALA A 631 18.86 27.06 8.48
C ALA A 631 19.24 25.92 7.51
N GLY A 632 18.36 24.92 7.37
CA GLY A 632 18.56 23.73 6.56
C GLY A 632 18.54 23.98 5.06
N GLU A 633 19.29 23.15 4.35
CA GLU A 633 19.25 23.05 2.88
C GLU A 633 18.00 22.30 2.42
N TYR A 634 17.50 21.39 3.26
CA TYR A 634 16.24 20.69 3.07
C TYR A 634 15.22 21.19 4.09
N LEU A 635 13.99 21.40 3.62
CA LEU A 635 12.84 21.65 4.46
C LEU A 635 12.01 20.37 4.53
N LEU A 636 11.64 19.97 5.75
CA LEU A 636 10.67 18.91 5.98
C LEU A 636 9.43 19.52 6.62
N LEU A 637 8.31 19.53 5.90
CA LEU A 637 7.01 19.86 6.45
C LEU A 637 6.49 18.65 7.23
N LEU A 638 6.14 18.83 8.49
CA LEU A 638 5.72 17.73 9.36
C LEU A 638 4.56 18.15 10.25
N ASN A 639 3.52 17.32 10.35
CA ASN A 639 2.44 17.55 11.30
C ASN A 639 2.87 17.18 12.73
N ASN A 640 2.29 17.87 13.72
CA ASN A 640 2.63 17.68 15.14
C ASN A 640 2.10 16.38 15.76
N ASP A 641 1.22 15.66 15.07
CA ASP A 641 0.59 14.39 15.49
C ASP A 641 1.16 13.19 14.73
N THR A 642 2.47 13.21 14.48
CA THR A 642 3.22 12.13 13.84
C THR A 642 4.11 11.39 14.83
N GLU A 643 4.45 10.13 14.57
CA GLU A 643 5.46 9.37 15.32
C GLU A 643 6.37 8.61 14.34
N VAL A 644 7.68 8.80 14.45
CA VAL A 644 8.67 8.12 13.59
C VAL A 644 8.61 6.61 13.80
N ILE A 645 8.66 5.80 12.73
CA ILE A 645 8.74 4.33 12.80
C ILE A 645 10.15 3.87 12.38
N THR A 646 10.62 4.26 11.18
CA THR A 646 11.90 3.80 10.65
C THR A 646 13.06 4.74 11.01
N PRO A 647 14.16 4.24 11.60
CA PRO A 647 15.27 5.10 12.06
C PRO A 647 15.93 5.95 10.97
N ARG A 648 16.12 5.38 9.77
CA ARG A 648 16.76 6.03 8.61
C ARG A 648 15.81 6.90 7.76
N TRP A 649 14.64 7.26 8.28
CA TRP A 649 13.60 7.92 7.49
C TRP A 649 14.06 9.23 6.83
N LEU A 650 14.91 10.04 7.49
CA LEU A 650 15.45 11.26 6.89
C LEU A 650 16.46 10.94 5.78
N GLU A 651 17.36 9.97 5.97
CA GLU A 651 18.27 9.49 4.94
C GLU A 651 17.49 9.02 3.70
N GLU A 652 16.44 8.22 3.91
CA GLU A 652 15.57 7.71 2.84
C GLU A 652 14.91 8.84 2.04
N MET A 653 14.61 9.98 2.67
CA MET A 653 14.05 11.13 1.97
C MET A 653 15.13 11.99 1.30
N VAL A 654 16.27 12.22 1.97
CA VAL A 654 17.40 13.01 1.45
C VAL A 654 18.01 12.38 0.21
N MET A 655 18.11 11.04 0.16
CA MET A 655 18.60 10.29 -1.01
C MET A 655 17.89 10.68 -2.31
N PHE A 656 16.59 10.96 -2.24
CA PHE A 656 15.80 11.44 -3.37
C PHE A 656 15.79 12.97 -3.47
N ALA A 657 15.65 13.71 -2.35
CA ALA A 657 15.54 15.17 -2.38
C ALA A 657 16.80 15.86 -2.96
N GLN A 658 17.98 15.27 -2.78
CA GLN A 658 19.23 15.78 -3.37
C GLN A 658 19.25 15.68 -4.90
N GLN A 659 18.46 14.78 -5.51
CA GLN A 659 18.48 14.57 -6.94
C GLN A 659 17.87 15.78 -7.64
N GLU A 660 18.59 16.39 -8.59
CA GLU A 660 18.17 17.65 -9.22
C GLU A 660 16.75 17.60 -9.80
N ARG A 661 16.37 16.44 -10.39
CA ARG A 661 15.05 16.19 -10.98
C ARG A 661 13.90 16.11 -9.96
N VAL A 662 14.19 15.78 -8.71
CA VAL A 662 13.18 15.55 -7.66
C VAL A 662 12.82 16.87 -7.01
N GLY A 663 11.52 17.07 -6.80
CA GLY A 663 10.95 18.23 -6.14
C GLY A 663 10.50 17.92 -4.72
N CYS A 664 9.43 17.13 -4.58
CA CYS A 664 8.92 16.71 -3.27
C CYS A 664 9.16 15.22 -3.03
N VAL A 665 9.49 14.85 -1.78
CA VAL A 665 9.61 13.47 -1.33
C VAL A 665 8.61 13.23 -0.20
N GLY A 666 7.80 12.18 -0.31
CA GLY A 666 6.81 11.78 0.69
C GLY A 666 7.12 10.45 1.35
N ALA A 667 6.81 10.37 2.64
CA ALA A 667 6.92 9.16 3.45
C ALA A 667 5.67 8.26 3.36
N LYS A 668 5.78 7.01 3.78
CA LYS A 668 4.63 6.11 4.03
C LYS A 668 4.05 6.42 5.40
N LEU A 669 2.81 6.91 5.41
CA LEU A 669 2.11 7.22 6.66
C LEU A 669 1.11 6.13 6.98
N LEU A 670 1.12 5.69 8.23
CA LEU A 670 0.23 4.66 8.75
C LEU A 670 -0.75 5.24 9.76
N TYR A 671 -1.93 4.66 9.81
CA TYR A 671 -2.83 4.74 10.95
C TYR A 671 -2.30 3.87 12.11
N PRO A 672 -2.79 4.06 13.35
CA PRO A 672 -2.32 3.31 14.52
C PRO A 672 -2.62 1.81 14.49
N ASP A 673 -3.45 1.35 13.55
CA ASP A 673 -3.83 -0.04 13.32
C ASP A 673 -3.00 -0.69 12.19
N ASP A 674 -1.86 -0.08 11.83
CA ASP A 674 -0.94 -0.51 10.76
C ASP A 674 -1.58 -0.56 9.36
N THR A 675 -2.70 0.14 9.17
CA THR A 675 -3.23 0.41 7.84
C THR A 675 -2.62 1.66 7.23
N ILE A 676 -2.54 1.68 5.90
CA ILE A 676 -1.94 2.77 5.14
C ILE A 676 -2.89 3.96 5.12
N GLN A 677 -2.34 5.12 5.47
CA GLN A 677 -3.01 6.40 5.33
C GLN A 677 -2.49 7.17 4.11
N HIS A 678 -1.19 7.11 3.83
CA HIS A 678 -0.58 7.77 2.68
C HIS A 678 0.50 6.90 2.05
N ALA A 679 0.39 6.71 0.74
CA ALA A 679 1.40 6.10 -0.11
C ALA A 679 1.50 6.85 -1.46
N GLY A 680 1.53 8.18 -1.39
CA GLY A 680 1.33 9.08 -2.54
C GLY A 680 -0.13 9.52 -2.73
N LEU A 681 -0.32 10.58 -3.52
CA LEU A 681 -1.61 11.15 -3.90
C LEU A 681 -1.87 10.91 -5.39
N GLY A 682 -3.07 10.44 -5.71
CA GLY A 682 -3.60 10.39 -7.07
C GLY A 682 -4.37 11.66 -7.42
N PHE A 683 -4.20 12.17 -8.64
CA PHE A 683 -4.83 13.41 -9.12
C PHE A 683 -6.09 13.12 -9.94
N GLY A 684 -7.18 13.84 -9.70
CA GLY A 684 -8.51 13.46 -10.19
C GLY A 684 -9.07 12.17 -9.58
N HIS A 685 -8.39 11.62 -8.56
CA HIS A 685 -8.79 10.43 -7.82
C HIS A 685 -9.79 10.79 -6.71
N LEU A 686 -10.84 9.97 -6.54
CA LEU A 686 -11.95 10.19 -5.60
C LEU A 686 -12.43 11.65 -5.61
N THR A 687 -12.80 12.13 -6.80
CA THR A 687 -13.24 13.50 -7.17
C THR A 687 -12.15 14.49 -7.57
N LEU A 688 -11.07 14.68 -6.79
CA LEU A 688 -10.11 15.77 -7.03
C LEU A 688 -8.67 15.38 -6.75
N ALA A 689 -8.40 14.89 -5.55
CA ALA A 689 -7.13 14.32 -5.17
C ALA A 689 -7.35 13.49 -3.91
N ALA A 690 -6.74 12.31 -3.85
CA ALA A 690 -6.87 11.43 -2.70
C ALA A 690 -5.64 10.54 -2.50
N HIS A 691 -5.48 10.05 -1.28
CA HIS A 691 -4.40 9.16 -0.89
C HIS A 691 -4.57 7.80 -1.57
N MET A 692 -3.53 7.33 -2.25
CA MET A 692 -3.53 6.02 -2.89
C MET A 692 -3.38 4.91 -1.84
N HIS A 693 -4.03 3.77 -2.09
CA HIS A 693 -3.96 2.55 -1.24
C HIS A 693 -4.40 2.78 0.21
N LYS A 694 -5.26 3.76 0.45
CA LYS A 694 -5.78 4.05 1.79
C LYS A 694 -6.46 2.81 2.37
N ASN A 695 -6.23 2.55 3.66
CA ASN A 695 -6.73 1.41 4.44
C ASN A 695 -6.12 0.04 4.08
N PHE A 696 -5.17 -0.04 3.14
CA PHE A 696 -4.46 -1.28 2.87
C PHE A 696 -3.56 -1.62 4.07
N GLN A 697 -3.42 -2.91 4.38
CA GLN A 697 -2.47 -3.35 5.41
C GLN A 697 -1.03 -3.00 5.02
N VAL A 698 -0.18 -2.64 5.98
CA VAL A 698 1.22 -2.25 5.71
C VAL A 698 2.01 -3.31 4.92
N SER A 699 1.70 -4.59 5.13
CA SER A 699 2.30 -5.75 4.46
C SER A 699 1.79 -6.00 3.03
N ASN A 700 0.74 -5.29 2.61
CA ASN A 700 0.20 -5.44 1.25
C ASN A 700 1.20 -4.81 0.25
N PRO A 701 1.61 -5.54 -0.80
CA PRO A 701 2.54 -5.00 -1.80
C PRO A 701 1.90 -3.92 -2.70
N GLY A 702 0.57 -3.82 -2.72
CA GLY A 702 -0.17 -2.91 -3.58
C GLY A 702 -0.21 -3.39 -5.03
N TYR A 703 -0.96 -2.68 -5.87
CA TYR A 703 -1.04 -3.00 -7.29
C TYR A 703 0.36 -2.85 -7.92
N MET A 704 0.83 -3.89 -8.63
CA MET A 704 2.18 -3.95 -9.22
C MET A 704 3.31 -3.57 -8.24
N GLY A 705 3.18 -3.93 -6.96
CA GLY A 705 4.24 -3.72 -5.96
C GLY A 705 4.43 -2.25 -5.51
N ARG A 706 3.54 -1.33 -5.86
CA ARG A 706 3.74 0.11 -5.59
C ARG A 706 3.90 0.49 -4.11
N LEU A 707 3.58 -0.39 -3.16
CA LEU A 707 3.73 -0.12 -1.73
C LEU A 707 5.07 -0.57 -1.13
N ILE A 708 5.93 -1.21 -1.92
CA ILE A 708 7.20 -1.78 -1.46
C ILE A 708 8.44 -1.13 -2.08
N TYR A 709 8.31 -0.42 -3.20
CA TYR A 709 9.41 0.34 -3.81
C TYR A 709 9.13 1.84 -3.95
N ALA A 710 10.20 2.63 -4.02
CA ALA A 710 10.13 4.07 -4.23
C ALA A 710 9.78 4.38 -5.70
N HIS A 711 8.83 5.29 -5.91
CA HIS A 711 8.28 5.52 -7.24
C HIS A 711 7.71 6.94 -7.41
N ASP A 712 7.59 7.36 -8.67
CA ASP A 712 7.06 8.68 -9.01
C ASP A 712 5.54 8.74 -8.73
N VAL A 713 5.10 9.84 -8.14
CA VAL A 713 3.70 10.11 -7.80
C VAL A 713 3.30 11.51 -8.23
N TYR A 714 1.99 11.76 -8.32
CA TYR A 714 1.52 13.10 -8.69
C TYR A 714 1.74 14.10 -7.57
N GLY A 715 1.51 13.69 -6.33
CA GLY A 715 1.80 14.48 -5.16
C GLY A 715 2.02 13.65 -3.91
N VAL A 716 2.49 14.32 -2.86
CA VAL A 716 2.68 13.76 -1.52
C VAL A 716 2.05 14.70 -0.50
N THR A 717 1.72 14.20 0.68
CA THR A 717 1.02 15.01 1.68
C THR A 717 1.97 15.86 2.53
N GLY A 718 1.51 17.05 2.93
CA GLY A 718 2.22 17.93 3.86
C GLY A 718 2.40 17.34 5.27
N ALA A 719 1.70 16.25 5.61
CA ALA A 719 1.89 15.60 6.91
C ALA A 719 3.32 15.07 7.10
N CYS A 720 4.04 14.74 6.01
CA CYS A 720 5.48 14.49 5.98
C CYS A 720 6.01 14.66 4.54
N LEU A 721 6.52 15.85 4.22
CA LEU A 721 6.99 16.23 2.88
C LEU A 721 8.37 16.87 2.96
N MET A 722 9.37 16.29 2.29
CA MET A 722 10.71 16.87 2.17
C MET A 722 10.91 17.53 0.80
N ILE A 723 11.59 18.67 0.79
CA ILE A 723 11.93 19.42 -0.42
C ILE A 723 13.21 20.25 -0.18
N ARG A 724 13.99 20.48 -1.23
CA ARG A 724 15.10 21.44 -1.17
C ARG A 724 14.57 22.85 -0.93
N ARG A 725 15.22 23.59 -0.04
CA ARG A 725 14.84 24.96 0.32
C ARG A 725 14.85 25.89 -0.89
N ASP A 726 15.88 25.80 -1.72
CA ASP A 726 16.02 26.63 -2.92
C ASP A 726 14.83 26.45 -3.87
N LEU A 727 14.34 25.22 -4.02
CA LEU A 727 13.18 24.89 -4.82
C LEU A 727 11.88 25.37 -4.17
N TYR A 728 11.73 25.20 -2.85
CA TYR A 728 10.59 25.73 -2.11
C TYR A 728 10.44 27.24 -2.33
N GLU A 729 11.55 27.99 -2.24
CA GLU A 729 11.60 29.43 -2.50
C GLU A 729 11.33 29.74 -3.98
N LYS A 730 11.93 28.99 -4.91
CA LYS A 730 11.75 29.15 -6.36
C LYS A 730 10.31 29.03 -6.81
N VAL A 731 9.52 28.12 -6.23
CA VAL A 731 8.09 27.95 -6.56
C VAL A 731 7.16 28.84 -5.73
N GLY A 732 7.71 29.68 -4.84
CA GLY A 732 6.96 30.63 -4.03
C GLY A 732 6.29 30.03 -2.78
N GLY A 733 6.81 28.93 -2.25
CA GLY A 733 6.28 28.25 -1.06
C GLY A 733 4.87 27.71 -1.23
N LEU A 734 4.17 27.45 -0.12
CA LEU A 734 2.77 27.04 -0.12
C LEU A 734 1.86 28.25 -0.43
N ASP A 735 0.77 28.02 -1.16
CA ASP A 735 -0.18 29.08 -1.48
C ASP A 735 -1.11 29.30 -0.28
N GLU A 736 -0.94 30.43 0.40
CA GLU A 736 -1.65 30.78 1.63
C GLU A 736 -3.17 30.92 1.46
N SER A 737 -3.67 30.97 0.22
CA SER A 737 -5.11 30.92 -0.03
C SER A 737 -5.69 29.53 0.29
N PHE A 738 -4.90 28.46 0.15
CA PHE A 738 -5.23 27.11 0.62
C PHE A 738 -4.79 26.97 2.06
N ALA A 739 -5.66 27.30 3.00
CA ALA A 739 -5.33 27.34 4.42
C ALA A 739 -5.30 25.95 5.05
N VAL A 740 -6.16 25.03 4.60
CA VAL A 740 -6.32 23.71 5.24
C VAL A 740 -6.39 22.57 4.24
N ALA A 741 -7.24 22.66 3.21
CA ALA A 741 -7.35 21.60 2.21
C ALA A 741 -6.55 21.94 0.95
N PHE A 742 -6.03 20.90 0.29
CA PHE A 742 -5.33 20.97 -1.00
C PHE A 742 -4.05 21.81 -1.04
N ASN A 743 -3.52 22.28 0.10
CA ASN A 743 -2.30 23.08 0.13
C ASN A 743 -1.08 22.31 -0.42
N ASP A 744 -0.92 21.07 0.02
CA ASP A 744 0.11 20.13 -0.37
C ASP A 744 -0.08 19.64 -1.81
N VAL A 745 -1.33 19.35 -2.19
CA VAL A 745 -1.68 18.96 -3.57
C VAL A 745 -1.35 20.08 -4.55
N ASP A 746 -1.82 21.31 -4.30
CA ASP A 746 -1.54 22.50 -5.13
C ASP A 746 -0.04 22.72 -5.28
N PHE A 747 0.69 22.61 -4.16
CA PHE A 747 2.14 22.75 -4.14
C PHE A 747 2.83 21.70 -5.00
N CYS A 748 2.47 20.43 -4.83
CA CYS A 748 2.99 19.33 -5.64
C CYS A 748 2.71 19.52 -7.14
N VAL A 749 1.53 20.05 -7.52
CA VAL A 749 1.19 20.38 -8.91
C VAL A 749 2.09 21.49 -9.44
N ARG A 750 2.31 22.56 -8.66
CA ARG A 750 3.21 23.66 -9.05
C ARG A 750 4.65 23.21 -9.22
N VAL A 751 5.15 22.37 -8.32
CA VAL A 751 6.47 21.76 -8.41
C VAL A 751 6.60 20.93 -9.69
N ARG A 752 5.58 20.13 -10.04
CA ARG A 752 5.53 19.40 -11.31
C ARG A 752 5.50 20.30 -12.54
N ASN A 753 4.68 21.34 -12.53
CA ASN A 753 4.61 22.32 -13.61
C ASN A 753 5.91 23.13 -13.77
N ALA A 754 6.75 23.19 -12.73
CA ALA A 754 8.10 23.76 -12.79
C ALA A 754 9.17 22.78 -13.34
N GLY A 755 8.78 21.55 -13.71
CA GLY A 755 9.63 20.55 -14.35
C GLY A 755 10.23 19.50 -13.40
N TYR A 756 9.78 19.43 -12.15
CA TYR A 756 10.29 18.49 -11.15
C TYR A 756 9.35 17.29 -10.94
N GLN A 757 9.88 16.18 -10.44
CA GLN A 757 9.11 14.98 -10.11
C GLN A 757 8.85 14.88 -8.60
N ASN A 758 7.69 14.35 -8.21
CA ASN A 758 7.40 14.04 -6.82
C ASN A 758 7.57 12.54 -6.61
N VAL A 759 8.24 12.15 -5.53
CA VAL A 759 8.59 10.75 -5.26
C VAL A 759 7.98 10.32 -3.93
N PHE A 760 7.41 9.12 -3.92
CA PHE A 760 7.02 8.44 -2.70
C PHE A 760 8.09 7.39 -2.36
N THR A 761 8.55 7.34 -1.10
CA THR A 761 9.40 6.26 -0.60
C THR A 761 8.69 5.46 0.50
N PRO A 762 8.58 4.12 0.38
CA PRO A 762 7.98 3.28 1.40
C PRO A 762 8.92 3.01 2.59
N PHE A 763 10.18 3.44 2.51
CA PHE A 763 11.22 3.16 3.50
C PHE A 763 11.31 4.22 4.60
N ALA A 764 10.78 5.42 4.36
CA ALA A 764 10.48 6.39 5.40
C ALA A 764 9.06 6.14 5.93
N MET A 765 8.92 5.67 7.16
CA MET A 765 7.63 5.31 7.75
C MET A 765 7.37 6.08 9.04
N LEU A 766 6.16 6.62 9.16
CA LEU A 766 5.67 7.28 10.36
C LEU A 766 4.21 6.89 10.62
N TYR A 767 3.80 6.87 11.90
CA TYR A 767 2.38 6.97 12.24
C TYR A 767 1.93 8.42 12.10
N HIS A 768 0.69 8.62 11.67
CA HIS A 768 0.03 9.93 11.68
C HIS A 768 -1.37 9.77 12.28
N TYR A 769 -1.57 10.33 13.47
CA TYR A 769 -2.76 10.13 14.31
C TYR A 769 -3.98 10.98 13.91
N GLU A 770 -4.09 11.24 12.60
CA GLU A 770 -5.02 12.11 11.89
C GLU A 770 -6.34 12.44 12.63
N SER A 771 -6.72 13.72 12.60
CA SER A 771 -7.99 14.28 13.12
C SER A 771 -8.20 14.28 14.64
N LYS A 772 -7.26 13.78 15.46
CA LYS A 772 -7.36 13.91 16.93
C LYS A 772 -7.19 15.35 17.43
N SER A 773 -6.36 16.16 16.77
CA SER A 773 -6.08 17.54 17.20
C SER A 773 -7.08 18.58 16.68
N ARG A 774 -7.76 18.30 15.57
CA ARG A 774 -8.53 19.31 14.81
C ARG A 774 -10.05 19.13 14.83
N GLY A 775 -10.53 17.89 15.04
CA GLY A 775 -11.93 17.51 14.83
C GLY A 775 -12.39 17.58 13.36
N LEU A 776 -13.62 17.14 13.09
CA LEU A 776 -14.22 17.12 11.73
C LEU A 776 -14.62 18.53 11.26
N ASP A 777 -14.62 18.76 9.93
CA ASP A 777 -15.04 20.02 9.27
C ASP A 777 -16.58 20.20 9.23
N GLU A 778 -17.27 19.95 10.35
CA GLU A 778 -18.74 20.00 10.42
C GLU A 778 -19.28 21.42 10.69
N ALA A 779 -18.46 22.31 11.25
CA ALA A 779 -18.86 23.68 11.54
C ALA A 779 -19.11 24.49 10.24
N PRO A 780 -20.13 25.38 10.18
CA PRO A 780 -20.49 26.11 8.96
C PRO A 780 -19.36 26.90 8.31
N GLU A 781 -18.51 27.55 9.12
CA GLU A 781 -17.36 28.33 8.63
C GLU A 781 -16.27 27.44 8.02
N LYS A 782 -15.96 26.30 8.66
CA LYS A 782 -14.98 25.30 8.16
C LYS A 782 -15.48 24.70 6.84
N ARG A 783 -16.77 24.40 6.75
CA ARG A 783 -17.40 23.91 5.51
C ARG A 783 -17.38 24.96 4.40
N ALA A 784 -17.67 26.22 4.70
CA ALA A 784 -17.62 27.31 3.71
C ALA A 784 -16.20 27.52 3.17
N ARG A 785 -15.18 27.48 4.05
CA ARG A 785 -13.76 27.47 3.66
C ARG A 785 -13.45 26.30 2.73
N PHE A 786 -13.78 25.08 3.13
CA PHE A 786 -13.52 23.88 2.34
C PHE A 786 -14.14 23.96 0.94
N VAL A 787 -15.40 24.41 0.83
CA VAL A 787 -16.07 24.61 -0.46
C VAL A 787 -15.36 25.67 -1.31
N SER A 788 -14.87 26.75 -0.70
CA SER A 788 -14.09 27.78 -1.40
C SER A 788 -12.74 27.24 -1.91
N GLU A 789 -12.03 26.46 -1.10
CA GLU A 789 -10.77 25.81 -1.48
C GLU A 789 -10.99 24.80 -2.62
N VAL A 790 -12.01 23.95 -2.53
CA VAL A 790 -12.43 23.05 -3.62
C VAL A 790 -12.67 23.82 -4.92
N THR A 791 -13.46 24.90 -4.86
CA THR A 791 -13.80 25.70 -6.05
C THR A 791 -12.55 26.34 -6.66
N ARG A 792 -11.66 26.87 -5.83
CA ARG A 792 -10.40 27.46 -6.28
C ARG A 792 -9.50 26.42 -6.94
N PHE A 793 -9.36 25.25 -6.31
CA PHE A 793 -8.55 24.15 -6.81
C PHE A 793 -9.06 23.67 -8.18
N GLN A 794 -10.35 23.40 -8.30
CA GLN A 794 -11.00 23.02 -9.56
C GLN A 794 -10.82 24.07 -10.65
N THR A 795 -10.92 25.35 -10.30
CA THR A 795 -10.78 26.44 -11.26
C THR A 795 -9.34 26.58 -11.75
N ARG A 796 -8.38 26.53 -10.81
CA ARG A 796 -6.95 26.67 -11.10
C ARG A 796 -6.42 25.53 -11.95
N TRP A 797 -6.75 24.30 -11.56
CA TRP A 797 -6.19 23.07 -12.15
C TRP A 797 -7.14 22.37 -13.11
N LYS A 798 -8.11 23.08 -13.67
CA LYS A 798 -9.10 22.53 -14.61
C LYS A 798 -8.46 21.79 -15.77
N LYS A 799 -7.36 22.31 -16.31
CA LYS A 799 -6.67 21.74 -17.47
C LYS A 799 -5.96 20.45 -17.08
N GLU A 800 -5.25 20.45 -15.96
CA GLU A 800 -4.53 19.30 -15.42
C GLU A 800 -5.50 18.19 -15.02
N LEU A 801 -6.62 18.53 -14.38
CA LEU A 801 -7.67 17.56 -14.02
C LEU A 801 -8.29 16.91 -15.27
N ALA A 802 -8.43 17.67 -16.36
CA ALA A 802 -8.91 17.15 -17.63
C ALA A 802 -7.87 16.28 -18.35
N ALA A 803 -6.57 16.56 -18.17
CA ALA A 803 -5.49 15.74 -18.72
C ALA A 803 -5.33 14.41 -17.98
N GLY A 804 -5.66 14.36 -16.69
CA GLY A 804 -5.56 13.18 -15.85
C GLY A 804 -4.20 13.02 -15.17
N ASP A 805 -4.06 11.95 -14.39
CA ASP A 805 -2.87 11.64 -13.63
C ASP A 805 -1.96 10.66 -14.40
N PRO A 806 -0.78 11.08 -14.90
CA PRO A 806 0.16 10.17 -15.58
C PRO A 806 0.72 9.08 -14.66
N CYS A 807 0.64 9.23 -13.34
CA CYS A 807 1.08 8.25 -12.36
C CYS A 807 0.03 7.15 -12.13
N LEU A 808 -1.16 7.24 -12.75
CA LEU A 808 -2.25 6.26 -12.68
C LEU A 808 -2.71 5.86 -14.08
N ASN A 809 -2.93 4.57 -14.29
CA ASN A 809 -3.51 4.12 -15.55
C ASN A 809 -4.97 4.58 -15.67
N PRO A 810 -5.42 5.13 -16.81
CA PRO A 810 -6.79 5.62 -16.98
C PRO A 810 -7.86 4.52 -16.97
N ASN A 811 -7.46 3.24 -17.03
CA ASN A 811 -8.33 2.07 -16.91
C ASN A 811 -8.62 1.65 -15.47
N PHE A 812 -8.22 2.43 -14.46
CA PHE A 812 -8.72 2.27 -13.09
C PHE A 812 -10.05 3.01 -12.86
N ASP A 813 -10.87 2.50 -11.96
CA ASP A 813 -12.06 3.19 -11.46
C ASP A 813 -11.64 4.27 -10.46
N LEU A 814 -11.47 5.51 -10.95
CA LEU A 814 -11.00 6.64 -10.14
C LEU A 814 -11.97 7.03 -9.01
N ASP A 815 -13.19 6.48 -9.00
CA ASP A 815 -14.18 6.65 -7.93
C ASP A 815 -14.01 5.65 -6.77
N ARG A 816 -12.99 4.79 -6.82
CA ARG A 816 -12.68 3.77 -5.80
C ARG A 816 -11.21 3.86 -5.37
N ASP A 817 -10.94 3.51 -4.12
CA ASP A 817 -9.61 3.52 -3.46
C ASP A 817 -8.84 2.19 -3.59
N ASP A 818 -9.43 1.18 -4.24
CA ASP A 818 -8.96 -0.21 -4.28
C ASP A 818 -8.27 -0.61 -5.60
N PHE A 819 -7.90 0.36 -6.45
CA PHE A 819 -7.30 0.10 -7.78
C PHE A 819 -8.13 -0.83 -8.67
N ARG A 820 -9.46 -0.83 -8.48
CA ARG A 820 -10.37 -1.65 -9.28
C ARG A 820 -10.28 -1.28 -10.75
N ILE A 821 -10.17 -2.32 -11.59
CA ILE A 821 -10.08 -2.16 -13.03
C ILE A 821 -11.45 -1.80 -13.62
N LYS A 822 -11.46 -0.79 -14.47
CA LYS A 822 -12.57 -0.34 -15.31
C LYS A 822 -12.03 -0.13 -16.72
N LEU A 823 -11.80 -1.24 -17.42
CA LEU A 823 -11.32 -1.23 -18.80
C LEU A 823 -12.23 -0.36 -19.66
N ARG A 824 -11.64 0.65 -20.28
CA ARG A 824 -12.34 1.47 -21.26
C ARG A 824 -12.36 0.72 -22.60
N PRO A 825 -13.41 0.90 -23.42
CA PRO A 825 -13.34 0.54 -24.82
C PRO A 825 -12.12 1.18 -25.49
N LEU A 826 -11.65 0.56 -26.57
CA LEU A 826 -10.53 1.09 -27.37
C LEU A 826 -10.89 2.40 -28.11
N ASP A 827 -12.19 2.72 -28.24
CA ASP A 827 -12.74 3.85 -28.98
C ASP A 827 -13.32 4.98 -28.11
#